data_AF-A0A1V6AGG9-F1
#
_entry.id   AF-A0A1V6AGG9-F1
#
_cell.length_a   1.000
_cell.length_b   1.000
_cell.length_c   1.000
_cell.angle_alpha   90.00
_cell.angle_beta   90.00
_cell.angle_gamma   90.00
#
_symmetry.space_group_name_H-M   'P 1'
#
loop_
_entity.id
_entity.type
_entity.pdbx_description
1 polymer ?
#
loop_
_entity_poly.entity_id
_entity_poly.type
_entity_poly.pdbx_seq_one_letter_code
_entity_poly.pdbx_strand_id
1 'polypeptide(L)'
;MKTRKLLALVLAIAMIATIFVVPSAAVAPGAACEILGLLEGDGEGVTAEYLAKGTTRAQGLLITLRARGLEAEAKAFTGTDTFTDAAEVNAEFWGPILAYAYANPELGWVGDGDGTFRPADVMSGAELAKVMLALLGYTQGVDFEWADIATFAASKGVTVVEGNATNDDLAASLVEALALETTEGTKLVDVMIADGVVTEEDALAAEVKAEPVDEAAFAVEVAGVKTIKATFAEAQDTATAVVSLKKGVVGQAVTVTWDTAKKVATLAKTTNLTKGDYTVTINGEAVDFTVEADETATELVVGASTVYAKAGAQDIKIHLLNQYGEKMTFTSAQIVGGSSLGTLAFTTDSATLTVAAGDKGKTATIFAYYSPKNFTVNATITVVEDQKLASIVFVGPIAQGDASKALTRLTAGTAGNTLAFKALDQYGNTLNLTNYVQNTDYSLVVSGATVGVTDGKLTLAGLTAGTFSVRAIVMATGSVSEMYTETVYAVPALASFDVTVPDALYANAAADFAIAGVDQYGKAFAVDSSILTITPLSTTVTIGAKVNASNKVTLTFAAKGTADLYFTTGALTVTKAINVQAEKTVASIVSIPVTTQALLVGKSITLDTSKVVLNDQYGNKIADPGWSWELRRLAETNVYGVVSTGTDATALTLSGMAITAQKAGAEQLRLTLYTGGAYGSTATSYKEFTYDFALSAVAASAVVTYELNVADTMYAGAVSAAHDLAITLVGKTANGTTVTLSSTADSALPTIVAQYTVTGANVAIATATSKLTTVAGVTADTTAVVKAWNNAGVVVAEKTVALKKAAPVVTTVTMAYTASSSTVAVTAKDQYGVAITAPAGNFYSSDTTKLTVDAAGLVTRVPATATTAIIRFVSNDGLWAREVSVTK
;
A
#
# COMPACT_ATOMS: atom_id res chain seq x y z
N MET A 1 7.54 -44.34 17.37
CA MET A 1 7.31 -43.53 18.59
C MET A 1 6.96 -42.05 18.33
N LYS A 2 7.07 -41.51 17.10
CA LYS A 2 6.77 -40.11 16.77
C LYS A 2 5.29 -39.78 16.48
N THR A 3 4.45 -40.78 16.21
CA THR A 3 3.01 -40.60 15.91
C THR A 3 2.12 -40.50 17.14
N ARG A 4 2.55 -41.03 18.30
CA ARG A 4 1.77 -40.92 19.56
C ARG A 4 1.84 -39.55 20.23
N LYS A 5 2.89 -38.75 19.94
CA LYS A 5 3.02 -37.38 20.48
C LYS A 5 2.25 -36.35 19.65
N LEU A 6 2.06 -36.60 18.34
CA LEU A 6 1.19 -35.76 17.51
C LEU A 6 -0.30 -36.03 17.82
N LEU A 7 -0.67 -37.30 18.07
CA LEU A 7 -2.02 -37.63 18.53
C LEU A 7 -2.31 -37.08 19.93
N ALA A 8 -1.36 -37.10 20.87
CA ALA A 8 -1.56 -36.53 22.20
C ALA A 8 -1.67 -34.99 22.19
N LEU A 9 -1.01 -34.31 21.24
CA LEU A 9 -1.11 -32.85 21.08
C LEU A 9 -2.42 -32.43 20.39
N VAL A 10 -2.89 -33.20 19.41
CA VAL A 10 -4.21 -33.00 18.78
C VAL A 10 -5.35 -33.38 19.74
N LEU A 11 -5.15 -34.41 20.58
CA LEU A 11 -6.13 -34.80 21.60
C LEU A 11 -6.17 -33.85 22.80
N ALA A 12 -5.04 -33.21 23.15
CA ALA A 12 -4.98 -32.18 24.21
C ALA A 12 -5.61 -30.85 23.76
N ILE A 13 -5.48 -30.48 22.48
CA ILE A 13 -6.18 -29.31 21.92
C ILE A 13 -7.69 -29.59 21.78
N ALA A 14 -8.09 -30.84 21.52
CA ALA A 14 -9.50 -31.23 21.51
C ALA A 14 -10.12 -31.34 22.94
N MET A 15 -9.32 -31.60 23.99
CA MET A 15 -9.82 -31.78 25.36
C MET A 15 -9.95 -30.50 26.19
N ILE A 16 -9.48 -29.34 25.70
CA ILE A 16 -9.63 -28.05 26.42
C ILE A 16 -10.94 -27.32 26.03
N ALA A 17 -11.69 -27.83 25.05
CA ALA A 17 -13.04 -27.36 24.72
C ALA A 17 -14.18 -28.09 25.48
N THR A 18 -13.88 -28.82 26.57
CA THR A 18 -14.92 -29.38 27.44
C THR A 18 -14.74 -28.89 28.86
N ILE A 19 -15.06 -27.62 29.09
CA ILE A 19 -15.71 -27.27 30.35
C ILE A 19 -17.00 -28.07 30.34
N PHE A 20 -17.11 -29.06 31.22
CA PHE A 20 -18.40 -29.63 31.59
C PHE A 20 -19.22 -28.50 32.22
N VAL A 21 -19.92 -27.72 31.40
CA VAL A 21 -21.20 -27.16 31.80
C VAL A 21 -22.07 -28.39 32.02
N VAL A 22 -22.40 -28.65 33.30
CA VAL A 22 -23.50 -29.55 33.63
C VAL A 22 -24.65 -29.12 32.73
N PRO A 23 -25.19 -29.97 31.84
CA PRO A 23 -26.25 -29.53 30.95
C PRO A 23 -27.37 -29.00 31.85
N SER A 24 -27.60 -27.68 31.78
CA SER A 24 -28.91 -27.14 32.03
C SER A 24 -29.86 -27.98 31.18
N ALA A 25 -30.95 -28.46 31.76
CA ALA A 25 -31.92 -29.19 30.96
C ALA A 25 -32.37 -28.23 29.85
N ALA A 26 -32.03 -28.56 28.59
CA ALA A 26 -32.29 -27.69 27.45
C ALA A 26 -33.76 -27.23 27.48
N VAL A 27 -33.99 -25.94 27.29
CA VAL A 27 -35.35 -25.39 27.27
C VAL A 27 -36.16 -26.12 26.20
N ALA A 28 -37.27 -26.73 26.60
CA ALA A 28 -38.11 -27.49 25.67
C ALA A 28 -38.68 -26.55 24.58
N PRO A 29 -38.83 -26.99 23.32
CA PRO A 29 -39.19 -26.08 22.22
C PRO A 29 -40.50 -25.30 22.44
N GLY A 30 -41.52 -25.91 23.05
CA GLY A 30 -42.76 -25.23 23.41
C GLY A 30 -42.54 -24.07 24.39
N ALA A 31 -41.69 -24.28 25.41
CA ALA A 31 -41.35 -23.24 26.39
C ALA A 31 -40.46 -22.15 25.77
N ALA A 32 -39.52 -22.52 24.89
CA ALA A 32 -38.72 -21.54 24.16
C ALA A 32 -39.60 -20.64 23.28
N CYS A 33 -40.55 -21.21 22.56
CA CYS A 33 -41.50 -20.43 21.75
C CYS A 33 -42.46 -19.58 22.59
N GLU A 34 -42.81 -20.01 23.81
CA GLU A 34 -43.61 -19.22 24.74
C GLU A 34 -42.82 -18.01 25.28
N ILE A 35 -41.55 -18.20 25.66
CA ILE A 35 -40.64 -17.14 26.11
C ILE A 35 -40.47 -16.08 25.01
N LEU A 36 -40.28 -16.53 23.76
CA LEU A 36 -40.14 -15.64 22.60
C LEU A 36 -41.46 -15.00 22.15
N GLY A 37 -42.59 -15.36 22.76
CA GLY A 37 -43.92 -14.89 22.36
C GLY A 37 -44.41 -15.44 21.02
N LEU A 38 -43.75 -16.45 20.44
CA LEU A 38 -44.12 -17.05 19.15
C LEU A 38 -45.33 -17.99 19.27
N LEU A 39 -45.49 -18.65 20.42
CA LEU A 39 -46.69 -19.44 20.76
C LEU A 39 -47.34 -18.91 22.03
N GLU A 40 -48.68 -18.78 22.01
CA GLU A 40 -49.46 -18.18 23.12
C GLU A 40 -50.39 -19.20 23.83
N GLY A 41 -50.50 -20.43 23.32
CA GLY A 41 -51.38 -21.44 23.89
C GLY A 41 -52.88 -21.19 23.65
N ASP A 42 -53.74 -21.83 24.44
CA ASP A 42 -55.20 -21.73 24.38
C ASP A 42 -55.83 -20.96 25.57
N GLY A 43 -55.04 -20.08 26.20
CA GLY A 43 -55.46 -19.22 27.31
C GLY A 43 -54.90 -19.62 28.68
N GLU A 44 -54.35 -20.83 28.82
CA GLU A 44 -53.59 -21.28 30.00
C GLU A 44 -52.07 -21.36 29.74
N GLY A 45 -51.59 -20.80 28.63
CA GLY A 45 -50.19 -20.89 28.18
C GLY A 45 -49.92 -22.11 27.31
N VAL A 46 -48.65 -22.40 27.01
CA VAL A 46 -48.24 -23.52 26.15
C VAL A 46 -48.20 -24.84 26.95
N THR A 47 -49.38 -25.46 27.11
CA THR A 47 -49.56 -26.72 27.86
C THR A 47 -49.24 -27.97 27.03
N ALA A 48 -49.05 -29.12 27.69
CA ALA A 48 -48.86 -30.39 26.99
C ALA A 48 -50.09 -30.78 26.15
N GLU A 49 -51.29 -30.47 26.63
CA GLU A 49 -52.55 -30.65 25.91
C GLU A 49 -52.64 -29.76 24.68
N TYR A 50 -52.12 -28.53 24.75
CA TYR A 50 -52.01 -27.64 23.60
C TYR A 50 -51.01 -28.17 22.57
N LEU A 51 -49.82 -28.60 23.01
CA LEU A 51 -48.76 -29.14 22.15
C LEU A 51 -49.20 -30.41 21.40
N ALA A 52 -50.09 -31.23 21.99
CA ALA A 52 -50.63 -32.44 21.37
C ALA A 52 -51.71 -32.19 20.30
N LYS A 53 -52.23 -30.95 20.15
CA LYS A 53 -53.23 -30.62 19.11
C LYS A 53 -52.57 -30.54 17.73
N GLY A 54 -53.33 -30.84 16.69
CA GLY A 54 -52.89 -30.65 15.30
C GLY A 54 -52.74 -29.18 14.96
N THR A 55 -51.65 -28.81 14.27
CA THR A 55 -51.40 -27.45 13.79
C THR A 55 -52.28 -27.17 12.58
N THR A 56 -53.23 -26.25 12.70
CA THR A 56 -54.10 -25.86 11.57
C THR A 56 -53.39 -24.91 10.59
N ARG A 57 -53.84 -24.87 9.34
CA ARG A 57 -53.31 -23.94 8.31
C ARG A 57 -53.45 -22.48 8.72
N ALA A 58 -54.54 -22.12 9.40
CA ALA A 58 -54.72 -20.78 9.96
C ALA A 58 -53.66 -20.46 11.03
N GLN A 59 -53.32 -21.42 11.90
CA GLN A 59 -52.24 -21.25 12.89
C GLN A 59 -50.86 -21.10 12.22
N GLY A 60 -50.56 -21.88 11.17
CA GLY A 60 -49.33 -21.72 10.39
C GLY A 60 -49.19 -20.32 9.78
N LEU A 61 -50.29 -19.76 9.24
CA LEU A 61 -50.33 -18.37 8.74
C LEU A 61 -50.07 -17.36 9.86
N LEU A 62 -50.77 -17.48 10.99
CA LEU A 62 -50.63 -16.55 12.12
C LEU A 62 -49.19 -16.49 12.64
N ILE A 63 -48.55 -17.64 12.78
CA ILE A 63 -47.17 -17.73 13.26
C ILE A 63 -46.19 -17.13 12.26
N THR A 64 -46.44 -17.30 10.96
CA THR A 64 -45.62 -16.66 9.91
C THR A 64 -45.70 -15.14 10.00
N LEU A 65 -46.91 -14.61 10.21
CA LEU A 65 -47.12 -13.17 10.37
C LEU A 65 -46.46 -12.66 11.66
N ARG A 66 -46.57 -13.41 12.75
CA ARG A 66 -45.98 -13.09 14.05
C ARG A 66 -44.45 -13.05 13.98
N ALA A 67 -43.83 -14.07 13.41
CA ALA A 67 -42.37 -14.13 13.24
C ALA A 67 -41.82 -13.02 12.33
N ARG A 68 -42.66 -12.44 11.46
CA ARG A 68 -42.33 -11.28 10.60
C ARG A 68 -42.75 -9.93 11.19
N GLY A 69 -43.31 -9.89 12.40
CA GLY A 69 -43.81 -8.67 13.04
C GLY A 69 -45.10 -8.07 12.44
N LEU A 70 -45.82 -8.83 11.60
CA LEU A 70 -47.00 -8.37 10.84
C LEU A 70 -48.35 -8.73 11.50
N GLU A 71 -48.36 -9.46 12.61
CA GLU A 71 -49.60 -9.94 13.24
C GLU A 71 -50.56 -8.80 13.65
N ALA A 72 -50.03 -7.73 14.24
CA ALA A 72 -50.85 -6.60 14.68
C ALA A 72 -51.53 -5.90 13.50
N GLU A 73 -50.81 -5.76 12.38
CA GLU A 73 -51.34 -5.22 11.13
C GLU A 73 -52.44 -6.10 10.55
N ALA A 74 -52.20 -7.43 10.51
CA ALA A 74 -53.16 -8.39 10.01
C ALA A 74 -54.46 -8.44 10.84
N LYS A 75 -54.35 -8.37 12.18
CA LYS A 75 -55.52 -8.30 13.08
C LYS A 75 -56.32 -7.00 12.93
N ALA A 76 -55.66 -5.90 12.55
CA ALA A 76 -56.29 -4.60 12.33
C ALA A 76 -56.83 -4.41 10.90
N PHE A 77 -56.65 -5.40 10.02
CA PHE A 77 -57.00 -5.28 8.61
C PHE A 77 -58.52 -5.21 8.41
N THR A 78 -58.98 -4.22 7.64
CA THR A 78 -60.42 -3.94 7.44
C THR A 78 -60.94 -4.36 6.06
N GLY A 79 -60.14 -5.04 5.25
CA GLY A 79 -60.56 -5.52 3.93
C GLY A 79 -61.63 -6.60 4.04
N THR A 80 -62.60 -6.60 3.11
CA THR A 80 -63.74 -7.52 3.11
C THR A 80 -63.58 -8.70 2.16
N ASP A 81 -62.65 -8.61 1.21
CA ASP A 81 -62.35 -9.69 0.26
C ASP A 81 -61.50 -10.76 0.96
N THR A 82 -61.93 -12.01 0.91
CA THR A 82 -61.28 -13.15 1.59
C THR A 82 -61.61 -14.47 0.90
N PHE A 83 -61.03 -15.57 1.40
CA PHE A 83 -61.25 -16.92 0.89
C PHE A 83 -62.70 -17.38 1.13
N THR A 84 -63.23 -18.20 0.22
CA THR A 84 -64.65 -18.60 0.21
C THR A 84 -65.04 -19.46 1.41
N ASP A 85 -64.06 -20.10 2.05
CA ASP A 85 -64.17 -20.98 3.22
C ASP A 85 -63.69 -20.31 4.52
N ALA A 86 -63.45 -18.98 4.53
CA ALA A 86 -63.04 -18.25 5.73
C ALA A 86 -64.05 -18.37 6.91
N ALA A 87 -65.32 -18.68 6.62
CA ALA A 87 -66.37 -18.88 7.61
C ALA A 87 -66.27 -20.21 8.40
N GLU A 88 -65.36 -21.12 8.03
CA GLU A 88 -65.15 -22.40 8.72
C GLU A 88 -64.43 -22.26 10.06
N VAL A 89 -63.76 -21.13 10.29
CA VAL A 89 -63.11 -20.77 11.55
C VAL A 89 -63.84 -19.59 12.21
N ASN A 90 -63.47 -19.24 13.44
CA ASN A 90 -64.05 -18.09 14.13
C ASN A 90 -63.82 -16.80 13.31
N ALA A 91 -64.90 -16.29 12.70
CA ALA A 91 -64.83 -15.16 11.76
C ALA A 91 -64.42 -13.83 12.43
N GLU A 92 -64.65 -13.67 13.73
CA GLU A 92 -64.29 -12.44 14.46
C GLU A 92 -62.77 -12.34 14.64
N PHE A 93 -62.10 -13.44 14.96
CA PHE A 93 -60.65 -13.48 15.13
C PHE A 93 -59.90 -13.70 13.80
N TRP A 94 -60.32 -14.69 13.01
CA TRP A 94 -59.60 -15.10 11.80
C TRP A 94 -59.97 -14.31 10.55
N GLY A 95 -61.13 -13.63 10.54
CA GLY A 95 -61.60 -12.86 9.38
C GLY A 95 -60.60 -11.81 8.89
N PRO A 96 -60.13 -10.89 9.76
CA PRO A 96 -59.12 -9.90 9.39
C PRO A 96 -57.80 -10.52 8.90
N ILE A 97 -57.34 -11.59 9.56
CA ILE A 97 -56.06 -12.27 9.25
C ILE A 97 -56.12 -12.96 7.89
N LEU A 98 -57.21 -13.67 7.59
CA LEU A 98 -57.40 -14.35 6.31
C LEU A 98 -57.61 -13.35 5.17
N ALA A 99 -58.34 -12.25 5.41
CA ALA A 99 -58.46 -11.16 4.45
C ALA A 99 -57.11 -10.47 4.19
N TYR A 100 -56.28 -10.29 5.22
CA TYR A 100 -54.94 -9.74 5.09
C TYR A 100 -54.04 -10.64 4.24
N ALA A 101 -54.05 -11.97 4.48
CA ALA A 101 -53.32 -12.92 3.66
C ALA A 101 -53.82 -12.93 2.19
N TYR A 102 -55.14 -12.83 1.98
CA TYR A 102 -55.74 -12.76 0.65
C TYR A 102 -55.30 -11.50 -0.12
N ALA A 103 -55.19 -10.36 0.58
CA ALA A 103 -54.77 -9.09 -0.01
C ALA A 103 -53.25 -8.99 -0.28
N ASN A 104 -52.43 -9.82 0.38
CA ASN A 104 -50.96 -9.81 0.29
C ASN A 104 -50.44 -11.19 -0.19
N PRO A 105 -50.70 -11.57 -1.46
CA PRO A 105 -50.32 -12.89 -1.99
C PRO A 105 -48.81 -13.18 -1.96
N GLU A 106 -47.98 -12.13 -1.94
CA GLU A 106 -46.53 -12.20 -1.79
C GLU A 106 -46.07 -12.82 -0.46
N LEU A 107 -46.94 -12.88 0.55
CA LEU A 107 -46.64 -13.57 1.81
C LEU A 107 -46.59 -15.10 1.66
N GLY A 108 -46.99 -15.64 0.49
CA GLY A 108 -46.92 -17.06 0.14
C GLY A 108 -48.15 -17.88 0.54
N TRP A 109 -49.22 -17.22 1.00
CA TRP A 109 -50.43 -17.82 1.55
C TRP A 109 -51.65 -17.63 0.62
N VAL A 110 -51.55 -18.11 -0.62
CA VAL A 110 -52.52 -17.83 -1.71
C VAL A 110 -53.70 -18.81 -1.83
N GLY A 111 -53.82 -19.80 -0.92
CA GLY A 111 -54.83 -20.86 -0.99
C GLY A 111 -54.58 -21.90 -2.09
N ASP A 112 -55.57 -22.73 -2.40
CA ASP A 112 -55.45 -23.87 -3.34
C ASP A 112 -55.77 -23.48 -4.80
N GLY A 113 -55.98 -22.18 -5.08
CA GLY A 113 -56.21 -21.63 -6.43
C GLY A 113 -57.65 -21.72 -6.96
N ASP A 114 -58.55 -22.38 -6.23
CA ASP A 114 -59.99 -22.45 -6.50
C ASP A 114 -60.81 -21.43 -5.67
N GLY A 115 -60.12 -20.59 -4.90
CA GLY A 115 -60.71 -19.60 -3.99
C GLY A 115 -60.81 -20.05 -2.54
N THR A 116 -60.39 -21.28 -2.19
CA THR A 116 -60.36 -21.82 -0.82
C THR A 116 -58.97 -21.74 -0.19
N PHE A 117 -58.91 -21.66 1.15
CA PHE A 117 -57.67 -21.63 1.94
C PHE A 117 -57.47 -22.86 2.84
N ARG A 118 -58.58 -23.47 3.26
CA ARG A 118 -58.73 -24.59 4.20
C ARG A 118 -58.21 -24.25 5.60
N PRO A 119 -58.74 -23.19 6.24
CA PRO A 119 -58.18 -22.65 7.49
C PRO A 119 -58.26 -23.61 8.68
N ALA A 120 -59.26 -24.48 8.73
CA ALA A 120 -59.46 -25.45 9.82
C ALA A 120 -58.67 -26.75 9.65
N ASP A 121 -58.09 -27.00 8.46
CA ASP A 121 -57.40 -28.25 8.17
C ASP A 121 -56.04 -28.31 8.86
N VAL A 122 -55.70 -29.51 9.36
CA VAL A 122 -54.40 -29.79 9.96
C VAL A 122 -53.35 -29.86 8.86
N MET A 123 -52.25 -29.12 9.04
CA MET A 123 -51.11 -29.13 8.14
C MET A 123 -50.39 -30.47 8.18
N SER A 124 -49.98 -30.95 7.02
CA SER A 124 -48.96 -31.98 6.90
C SER A 124 -47.58 -31.43 7.30
N GLY A 125 -46.66 -32.31 7.69
CA GLY A 125 -45.28 -31.91 8.00
C GLY A 125 -44.54 -31.31 6.79
N ALA A 126 -44.92 -31.66 5.57
CA ALA A 126 -44.42 -31.01 4.36
C ALA A 126 -44.90 -29.55 4.25
N GLU A 127 -46.18 -29.28 4.56
CA GLU A 127 -46.69 -27.91 4.62
C GLU A 127 -46.02 -27.11 5.74
N LEU A 128 -45.73 -27.73 6.88
CA LEU A 128 -45.01 -27.10 7.99
C LEU A 128 -43.57 -26.75 7.59
N ALA A 129 -42.85 -27.66 6.94
CA ALA A 129 -41.49 -27.41 6.44
C ALA A 129 -41.45 -26.28 5.41
N LYS A 130 -42.48 -26.18 4.55
CA LYS A 130 -42.63 -25.05 3.61
C LYS A 130 -42.71 -23.71 4.36
N VAL A 131 -43.45 -23.67 5.48
CA VAL A 131 -43.56 -22.47 6.31
C VAL A 131 -42.21 -22.05 6.89
N MET A 132 -41.44 -22.99 7.43
CA MET A 132 -40.10 -22.69 7.98
C MET A 132 -39.14 -22.19 6.90
N LEU A 133 -39.15 -22.82 5.72
CA LEU A 133 -38.37 -22.36 4.57
C LEU A 133 -38.75 -20.94 4.13
N ALA A 134 -40.05 -20.61 4.17
CA ALA A 134 -40.52 -19.27 3.86
C ALA A 134 -40.11 -18.23 4.91
N LEU A 135 -39.96 -18.62 6.18
CA LEU A 135 -39.38 -17.74 7.22
C LEU A 135 -37.88 -17.48 6.98
N LEU A 136 -37.16 -18.48 6.49
CA LEU A 136 -35.74 -18.35 6.10
C LEU A 136 -35.52 -17.60 4.79
N GLY A 137 -36.60 -17.21 4.10
CA GLY A 137 -36.55 -16.43 2.86
C GLY A 137 -36.58 -17.24 1.56
N TYR A 138 -36.83 -18.56 1.61
CA TYR A 138 -36.95 -19.40 0.42
C TYR A 138 -38.37 -19.43 -0.14
N THR A 139 -38.50 -19.44 -1.47
CA THR A 139 -39.77 -19.36 -2.19
C THR A 139 -40.02 -20.59 -3.05
N GLN A 140 -41.20 -21.21 -2.91
CA GLN A 140 -41.63 -22.34 -3.75
C GLN A 140 -41.83 -21.89 -5.21
N GLY A 141 -41.33 -22.68 -6.17
CA GLY A 141 -41.32 -22.37 -7.61
C GLY A 141 -40.16 -21.47 -8.05
N VAL A 142 -39.33 -21.02 -7.10
CA VAL A 142 -38.08 -20.29 -7.35
C VAL A 142 -36.89 -21.10 -6.81
N ASP A 143 -36.91 -21.41 -5.52
CA ASP A 143 -35.81 -22.12 -4.83
C ASP A 143 -36.02 -23.64 -4.78
N PHE A 144 -37.28 -24.09 -4.70
CA PHE A 144 -37.63 -25.51 -4.66
C PHE A 144 -39.03 -25.78 -5.22
N GLU A 145 -39.26 -27.01 -5.69
CA GLU A 145 -40.56 -27.51 -6.12
C GLU A 145 -41.23 -28.34 -5.02
N TRP A 146 -42.56 -28.46 -5.05
CA TRP A 146 -43.32 -29.23 -4.05
C TRP A 146 -42.82 -30.68 -3.92
N ALA A 147 -42.48 -31.29 -5.06
CA ALA A 147 -42.00 -32.67 -5.11
C ALA A 147 -40.64 -32.87 -4.40
N ASP A 148 -39.84 -31.81 -4.27
CA ASP A 148 -38.46 -31.86 -3.74
C ASP A 148 -38.34 -31.30 -2.32
N ILE A 149 -39.47 -30.91 -1.71
CA ILE A 149 -39.50 -30.20 -0.43
C ILE A 149 -38.72 -30.92 0.68
N ALA A 150 -38.83 -32.24 0.78
CA ALA A 150 -38.13 -33.02 1.81
C ALA A 150 -36.61 -32.96 1.65
N THR A 151 -36.12 -33.06 0.42
CA THR A 151 -34.67 -32.99 0.11
C THR A 151 -34.15 -31.57 0.32
N PHE A 152 -34.92 -30.57 -0.12
CA PHE A 152 -34.52 -29.18 0.00
C PHE A 152 -34.49 -28.73 1.46
N ALA A 153 -35.55 -29.01 2.23
CA ALA A 153 -35.62 -28.73 3.66
C ALA A 153 -34.41 -29.33 4.40
N ALA A 154 -34.14 -30.62 4.19
CA ALA A 154 -32.98 -31.29 4.79
C ALA A 154 -31.64 -30.63 4.40
N SER A 155 -31.49 -30.17 3.15
CA SER A 155 -30.29 -29.46 2.70
C SER A 155 -30.08 -28.10 3.39
N LYS A 156 -31.16 -27.50 3.91
CA LYS A 156 -31.14 -26.23 4.65
C LYS A 156 -31.13 -26.42 6.16
N GLY A 157 -31.15 -27.67 6.63
CA GLY A 157 -31.21 -27.99 8.05
C GLY A 157 -32.62 -27.94 8.64
N VAL A 158 -33.66 -27.89 7.79
CA VAL A 158 -35.07 -27.94 8.21
C VAL A 158 -35.59 -29.39 8.17
N THR A 159 -36.12 -29.86 9.29
CA THR A 159 -36.69 -31.19 9.47
C THR A 159 -38.12 -31.25 8.92
N VAL A 160 -38.44 -32.31 8.19
CA VAL A 160 -39.81 -32.57 7.70
C VAL A 160 -40.47 -33.63 8.56
N VAL A 161 -41.55 -33.25 9.23
CA VAL A 161 -42.35 -34.13 10.09
C VAL A 161 -43.13 -35.13 9.23
N GLU A 162 -43.19 -36.39 9.67
CA GLU A 162 -43.99 -37.40 8.97
C GLU A 162 -45.48 -37.24 9.29
N GLY A 163 -46.34 -37.21 8.27
CA GLY A 163 -47.80 -37.16 8.45
C GLY A 163 -48.33 -35.77 8.84
N ASN A 164 -49.31 -35.72 9.74
CA ASN A 164 -49.93 -34.47 10.20
C ASN A 164 -49.11 -33.85 11.33
N ALA A 165 -48.83 -32.56 11.24
CA ALA A 165 -48.06 -31.83 12.24
C ALA A 165 -48.89 -31.49 13.49
N THR A 166 -48.26 -31.61 14.65
CA THR A 166 -48.77 -31.14 15.94
C THR A 166 -48.20 -29.76 16.30
N ASN A 167 -48.74 -29.13 17.33
CA ASN A 167 -48.18 -27.88 17.87
C ASN A 167 -46.79 -28.09 18.49
N ASP A 168 -46.48 -29.30 18.98
CA ASP A 168 -45.13 -29.68 19.41
C ASP A 168 -44.13 -29.70 18.24
N ASP A 169 -44.55 -30.30 17.12
CA ASP A 169 -43.75 -30.33 15.89
C ASP A 169 -43.49 -28.92 15.35
N LEU A 170 -44.49 -28.04 15.45
CA LEU A 170 -44.40 -26.63 15.07
C LEU A 170 -43.41 -25.88 15.96
N ALA A 171 -43.47 -26.06 17.28
CA ALA A 171 -42.53 -25.45 18.22
C ALA A 171 -41.09 -25.92 17.98
N ALA A 172 -40.89 -27.23 17.76
CA ALA A 172 -39.58 -27.79 17.43
C ALA A 172 -39.03 -27.22 16.12
N SER A 173 -39.88 -27.16 15.08
CA SER A 173 -39.52 -26.63 13.76
C SER A 173 -39.15 -25.15 13.81
N LEU A 174 -39.83 -24.35 14.64
CA LEU A 174 -39.52 -22.93 14.86
C LEU A 174 -38.17 -22.74 15.55
N VAL A 175 -37.91 -23.48 16.63
CA VAL A 175 -36.62 -23.41 17.36
C VAL A 175 -35.46 -23.82 16.46
N GLU A 176 -35.66 -24.85 15.63
CA GLU A 176 -34.68 -25.25 14.62
C GLU A 176 -34.44 -24.12 13.61
N ALA A 177 -35.51 -23.55 13.05
CA ALA A 177 -35.42 -22.46 12.08
C ALA A 177 -34.72 -21.21 12.63
N LEU A 178 -34.95 -20.85 13.91
CA LEU A 178 -34.31 -19.72 14.58
C LEU A 178 -32.78 -19.81 14.58
N ALA A 179 -32.25 -21.03 14.64
CA ALA A 179 -30.81 -21.29 14.66
C ALA A 179 -30.16 -21.32 13.25
N LEU A 180 -30.97 -21.35 12.19
CA LEU A 180 -30.51 -21.45 10.80
C LEU A 180 -30.29 -20.07 10.15
N GLU A 181 -29.43 -20.04 9.13
CA GLU A 181 -29.19 -18.85 8.32
C GLU A 181 -30.32 -18.61 7.30
N THR A 182 -30.75 -17.36 7.19
CA THR A 182 -31.64 -16.90 6.12
C THR A 182 -30.90 -16.86 4.78
N THR A 183 -31.61 -16.60 3.69
CA THR A 183 -31.00 -16.38 2.36
C THR A 183 -30.01 -15.21 2.32
N GLU A 184 -30.01 -14.34 3.33
CA GLU A 184 -29.07 -13.21 3.48
C GLU A 184 -27.82 -13.57 4.31
N GLY A 185 -27.71 -14.81 4.80
CA GLY A 185 -26.54 -15.31 5.54
C GLY A 185 -26.49 -14.87 7.01
N THR A 186 -27.60 -14.36 7.55
CA THR A 186 -27.75 -14.03 8.99
C THR A 186 -28.69 -15.03 9.65
N LYS A 187 -28.48 -15.39 10.92
CA LYS A 187 -29.40 -16.29 11.63
C LYS A 187 -30.77 -15.66 11.80
N LEU A 188 -31.84 -16.45 11.66
CA LEU A 188 -33.21 -15.94 11.77
C LEU A 188 -33.49 -15.26 13.11
N VAL A 189 -32.97 -15.79 14.23
CA VAL A 189 -33.11 -15.15 15.55
C VAL A 189 -32.49 -13.74 15.59
N ASP A 190 -31.36 -13.52 14.93
CA ASP A 190 -30.69 -12.22 14.91
C ASP A 190 -31.44 -11.22 14.04
N VAL A 191 -32.04 -11.68 12.93
CA VAL A 191 -32.93 -10.88 12.09
C VAL A 191 -34.15 -10.44 12.91
N MET A 192 -34.78 -11.36 13.64
CA MET A 192 -35.95 -11.06 14.47
C MET A 192 -35.64 -10.10 15.63
N ILE A 193 -34.44 -10.16 16.20
CA ILE A 193 -33.97 -9.17 17.18
C ILE A 193 -33.79 -7.80 16.52
N ALA A 194 -33.17 -7.74 15.35
CA ALA A 194 -32.95 -6.50 14.62
C ALA A 194 -34.27 -5.82 14.22
N ASP A 195 -35.26 -6.61 13.83
CA ASP A 195 -36.61 -6.15 13.48
C ASP A 195 -37.49 -5.85 14.71
N GLY A 196 -36.98 -6.12 15.91
CA GLY A 196 -37.68 -5.87 17.18
C GLY A 196 -38.85 -6.81 17.44
N VAL A 197 -38.91 -7.94 16.73
CA VAL A 197 -39.94 -8.98 16.91
C VAL A 197 -39.72 -9.77 18.20
N VAL A 198 -38.45 -10.03 18.55
CA VAL A 198 -38.05 -10.63 19.83
C VAL A 198 -36.93 -9.81 20.47
N THR A 199 -36.76 -9.90 21.78
CA THR A 199 -35.63 -9.24 22.46
C THR A 199 -34.43 -10.17 22.57
N GLU A 200 -33.23 -9.60 22.67
CA GLU A 200 -32.03 -10.39 22.91
C GLU A 200 -32.06 -11.09 24.29
N GLU A 201 -32.68 -10.47 25.29
CA GLU A 201 -32.90 -11.06 26.62
C GLU A 201 -33.76 -12.33 26.52
N ASP A 202 -34.89 -12.26 25.81
CA ASP A 202 -35.78 -13.42 25.61
C ASP A 202 -35.12 -14.51 24.76
N ALA A 203 -34.30 -14.14 23.77
CA ALA A 203 -33.55 -15.08 22.94
C ALA A 203 -32.48 -15.86 23.72
N LEU A 204 -31.81 -15.20 24.68
CA LEU A 204 -30.88 -15.85 25.61
C LEU A 204 -31.65 -16.74 26.61
N ALA A 205 -32.76 -16.25 27.16
CA ALA A 205 -33.59 -17.01 28.10
C ALA A 205 -34.23 -18.26 27.47
N ALA A 206 -34.57 -18.20 26.18
CA ALA A 206 -35.08 -19.33 25.40
C ALA A 206 -33.97 -20.28 24.90
N GLU A 207 -32.70 -20.01 25.22
CA GLU A 207 -31.51 -20.78 24.78
C GLU A 207 -31.38 -20.90 23.24
N VAL A 208 -32.03 -20.02 22.47
CA VAL A 208 -31.92 -19.95 21.00
C VAL A 208 -30.77 -19.06 20.52
N LYS A 209 -30.16 -18.29 21.45
CA LYS A 209 -28.95 -17.49 21.24
C LYS A 209 -27.97 -17.76 22.40
N ALA A 210 -26.66 -17.73 22.11
CA ALA A 210 -25.62 -17.92 23.11
C ALA A 210 -25.11 -16.58 23.65
N GLU A 211 -24.69 -16.54 24.93
CA GLU A 211 -23.99 -15.38 25.49
C GLU A 211 -22.68 -15.10 24.69
N PRO A 212 -22.34 -13.84 24.40
CA PRO A 212 -21.08 -13.51 23.76
C PRO A 212 -19.91 -13.86 24.70
N VAL A 213 -19.04 -14.76 24.25
CA VAL A 213 -17.76 -15.04 24.90
C VAL A 213 -16.81 -13.91 24.55
N ASP A 214 -16.26 -13.20 25.55
CA ASP A 214 -15.13 -12.28 25.35
C ASP A 214 -13.91 -13.09 24.86
N GLU A 215 -13.78 -13.25 23.54
CA GLU A 215 -12.59 -13.84 22.94
C GLU A 215 -11.43 -12.84 23.09
N ALA A 216 -10.54 -13.10 24.05
CA ALA A 216 -9.30 -12.37 24.19
C ALA A 216 -8.56 -12.32 22.85
N ALA A 217 -8.11 -11.14 22.44
CA ALA A 217 -7.55 -10.91 21.10
C ALA A 217 -6.31 -11.75 20.76
N PHE A 218 -5.64 -12.29 21.79
CA PHE A 218 -4.60 -13.30 21.67
C PHE A 218 -4.49 -14.13 22.95
N ALA A 219 -4.00 -15.36 22.84
CA ALA A 219 -3.75 -16.23 23.99
C ALA A 219 -2.34 -15.98 24.56
N VAL A 220 -2.21 -15.91 25.89
CA VAL A 220 -0.92 -15.74 26.58
C VAL A 220 -0.53 -17.01 27.33
N GLU A 221 0.69 -17.51 27.09
CA GLU A 221 1.27 -18.67 27.75
C GLU A 221 2.60 -18.29 28.43
N VAL A 222 2.76 -18.62 29.71
CA VAL A 222 4.05 -18.53 30.42
C VAL A 222 4.89 -19.75 30.05
N ALA A 223 5.65 -19.64 28.97
CA ALA A 223 6.43 -20.74 28.39
C ALA A 223 7.72 -21.08 29.16
N GLY A 224 8.15 -20.25 30.11
CA GLY A 224 9.34 -20.48 30.93
C GLY A 224 9.59 -19.36 31.95
N VAL A 225 10.66 -19.47 32.74
CA VAL A 225 10.96 -18.50 33.82
C VAL A 225 11.22 -17.08 33.33
N LYS A 226 11.55 -16.90 32.06
CA LYS A 226 11.81 -15.60 31.43
C LYS A 226 11.01 -15.37 30.16
N THR A 227 10.14 -16.31 29.80
CA THR A 227 9.59 -16.38 28.44
C THR A 227 8.07 -16.45 28.50
N ILE A 228 7.43 -15.59 27.73
CA ILE A 228 5.99 -15.56 27.51
C ILE A 228 5.75 -15.67 26.01
N LYS A 229 4.70 -16.39 25.62
CA LYS A 229 4.23 -16.44 24.24
C LYS A 229 2.85 -15.82 24.15
N ALA A 230 2.67 -14.90 23.21
CA ALA A 230 1.38 -14.40 22.79
C ALA A 230 1.05 -15.02 21.41
N THR A 231 -0.09 -15.70 21.31
CA THR A 231 -0.51 -16.43 20.12
C THR A 231 -1.79 -15.82 19.55
N PHE A 232 -1.72 -15.42 18.29
CA PHE A 232 -2.81 -14.81 17.54
C PHE A 232 -3.46 -15.83 16.61
N ALA A 233 -4.78 -15.68 16.39
CA ALA A 233 -5.48 -16.45 15.37
C ALA A 233 -4.96 -16.12 13.96
N GLU A 234 -4.63 -14.83 13.71
CA GLU A 234 -4.14 -14.34 12.42
C GLU A 234 -2.75 -13.68 12.47
N ALA A 235 -2.11 -13.63 11.29
CA ALA A 235 -0.76 -13.11 11.13
C ALA A 235 -0.70 -11.59 11.37
N GLN A 236 0.31 -11.14 12.11
CA GLN A 236 0.47 -9.73 12.53
C GLN A 236 1.45 -8.96 11.63
N ASP A 237 1.26 -7.63 11.51
CA ASP A 237 2.27 -6.74 10.91
C ASP A 237 3.39 -6.43 11.91
N THR A 238 4.51 -7.14 11.77
CA THR A 238 5.64 -7.05 12.68
C THR A 238 6.50 -5.80 12.47
N ALA A 239 6.34 -5.06 11.37
CA ALA A 239 7.17 -3.86 11.09
C ALA A 239 6.74 -2.65 11.93
N THR A 240 5.47 -2.61 12.32
CA THR A 240 4.85 -1.51 13.06
C THR A 240 4.43 -1.90 14.47
N ALA A 241 4.61 -3.17 14.85
CA ALA A 241 4.09 -3.71 16.11
C ALA A 241 4.67 -3.03 17.34
N VAL A 242 3.80 -2.56 18.24
CA VAL A 242 4.16 -1.98 19.54
C VAL A 242 3.81 -2.98 20.63
N VAL A 243 4.83 -3.43 21.38
CA VAL A 243 4.68 -4.45 22.43
C VAL A 243 5.11 -3.88 23.77
N SER A 244 4.32 -4.11 24.81
CA SER A 244 4.68 -3.81 26.19
C SER A 244 4.25 -4.92 27.14
N LEU A 245 5.05 -5.16 28.18
CA LEU A 245 4.71 -6.05 29.29
C LEU A 245 4.72 -5.21 30.57
N LYS A 246 3.70 -5.34 31.41
CA LYS A 246 3.64 -4.69 32.72
C LYS A 246 3.41 -5.72 33.82
N LYS A 247 3.94 -5.45 35.01
CA LYS A 247 3.57 -6.12 36.27
C LYS A 247 2.82 -5.10 37.12
N GLY A 248 1.49 -5.24 37.22
CA GLY A 248 0.64 -4.14 37.67
C GLY A 248 0.87 -2.88 36.82
N VAL A 249 1.27 -1.77 37.45
CA VAL A 249 1.54 -0.49 36.74
C VAL A 249 2.99 -0.35 36.24
N VAL A 250 3.89 -1.28 36.58
CA VAL A 250 5.33 -1.15 36.29
C VAL A 250 5.70 -1.85 34.98
N GLY A 251 6.32 -1.12 34.06
CA GLY A 251 6.80 -1.65 32.78
C GLY A 251 7.99 -2.61 32.95
N GLN A 252 7.96 -3.73 32.23
CA GLN A 252 8.97 -4.79 32.25
C GLN A 252 9.72 -4.82 30.91
N ALA A 253 11.05 -4.78 30.95
CA ALA A 253 11.86 -4.86 29.74
C ALA A 253 11.82 -6.26 29.12
N VAL A 254 11.52 -6.32 27.82
CA VAL A 254 11.42 -7.56 27.04
C VAL A 254 12.06 -7.37 25.67
N THR A 255 12.61 -8.46 25.12
CA THR A 255 12.97 -8.59 23.71
C THR A 255 11.90 -9.41 23.02
N VAL A 256 11.40 -8.94 21.88
CA VAL A 256 10.31 -9.60 21.14
C VAL A 256 10.85 -10.22 19.86
N THR A 257 10.51 -11.49 19.64
CA THR A 257 10.79 -12.20 18.38
C THR A 257 9.53 -12.87 17.86
N TRP A 258 9.31 -12.79 16.56
CA TRP A 258 8.15 -13.39 15.90
C TRP A 258 8.53 -14.70 15.21
N ASP A 259 7.59 -15.63 15.16
CA ASP A 259 7.72 -16.83 14.34
C ASP A 259 7.58 -16.51 12.84
N THR A 260 7.93 -17.46 11.97
CA THR A 260 7.89 -17.26 10.51
C THR A 260 6.48 -16.98 9.99
N ALA A 261 5.44 -17.53 10.63
CA ALA A 261 4.05 -17.29 10.25
C ALA A 261 3.49 -15.96 10.80
N LYS A 262 4.26 -15.27 11.66
CA LYS A 262 3.87 -14.02 12.33
C LYS A 262 2.60 -14.14 13.19
N LYS A 263 2.33 -15.33 13.70
CA LYS A 263 1.18 -15.63 14.58
C LYS A 263 1.59 -15.76 16.05
N VAL A 264 2.88 -15.89 16.34
CA VAL A 264 3.39 -16.05 17.70
C VAL A 264 4.46 -15.02 18.00
N ALA A 265 4.18 -14.14 18.96
CA ALA A 265 5.18 -13.26 19.55
C ALA A 265 5.78 -13.92 20.79
N THR A 266 7.10 -14.13 20.78
CA THR A 266 7.86 -14.59 21.95
C THR A 266 8.48 -13.40 22.65
N LEU A 267 8.08 -13.15 23.89
CA LEU A 267 8.60 -12.09 24.75
C LEU A 267 9.61 -12.70 25.73
N ALA A 268 10.87 -12.29 25.64
CA ALA A 268 11.95 -12.79 26.48
C ALA A 268 12.49 -11.69 27.41
N LYS A 269 12.56 -11.97 28.72
CA LYS A 269 13.16 -11.08 29.72
C LYS A 269 14.62 -11.46 30.01
N THR A 270 15.38 -10.50 30.53
CA THR A 270 16.72 -10.77 31.10
C THR A 270 16.64 -11.31 32.53
N THR A 271 15.60 -10.92 33.27
CA THR A 271 15.29 -11.32 34.66
C THR A 271 14.09 -12.25 34.73
N ASN A 272 14.06 -13.11 35.75
CA ASN A 272 12.94 -14.04 35.94
C ASN A 272 11.60 -13.30 36.10
N LEU A 273 10.53 -13.95 35.67
CA LEU A 273 9.18 -13.64 36.08
C LEU A 273 9.04 -14.01 37.55
N THR A 274 8.56 -13.06 38.34
CA THR A 274 8.24 -13.27 39.75
C THR A 274 6.74 -13.37 39.92
N LYS A 275 6.31 -14.05 40.97
CA LYS A 275 4.90 -14.25 41.31
C LYS A 275 4.09 -12.94 41.24
N GLY A 276 2.90 -13.00 40.66
CA GLY A 276 1.93 -11.91 40.58
C GLY A 276 1.34 -11.71 39.19
N ASP A 277 0.54 -10.66 39.06
CA ASP A 277 -0.26 -10.38 37.86
C ASP A 277 0.49 -9.49 36.86
N TYR A 278 0.33 -9.81 35.59
CA TYR A 278 0.96 -9.15 34.46
C TYR A 278 -0.06 -8.86 33.37
N THR A 279 0.25 -7.82 32.59
CA THR A 279 -0.52 -7.45 31.40
C THR A 279 0.43 -7.40 30.21
N VAL A 280 0.13 -8.16 29.15
CA VAL A 280 0.77 -7.99 27.84
C VAL A 280 -0.11 -7.09 27.00
N THR A 281 0.47 -6.07 26.38
CA THR A 281 -0.20 -5.24 25.37
C THR A 281 0.54 -5.34 24.05
N ILE A 282 -0.15 -5.72 22.99
CA ILE A 282 0.40 -5.78 21.62
C ILE A 282 -0.56 -5.00 20.72
N ASN A 283 -0.05 -4.02 19.98
CA ASN A 283 -0.84 -3.21 19.03
C ASN A 283 -2.08 -2.51 19.63
N GLY A 284 -2.06 -2.25 20.94
CA GLY A 284 -3.16 -1.61 21.66
C GLY A 284 -4.13 -2.58 22.36
N GLU A 285 -4.06 -3.88 22.05
CA GLU A 285 -4.87 -4.92 22.70
C GLU A 285 -4.15 -5.45 23.94
N ALA A 286 -4.86 -5.58 25.05
CA ALA A 286 -4.30 -5.98 26.34
C ALA A 286 -4.90 -7.30 26.84
N VAL A 287 -4.03 -8.20 27.33
CA VAL A 287 -4.42 -9.47 27.94
C VAL A 287 -3.69 -9.63 29.27
N ASP A 288 -4.46 -9.90 30.31
CA ASP A 288 -3.96 -10.14 31.66
C ASP A 288 -3.67 -11.64 31.89
N PHE A 289 -2.61 -11.92 32.65
CA PHE A 289 -2.25 -13.28 33.06
C PHE A 289 -1.50 -13.26 34.39
N THR A 290 -1.58 -14.37 35.12
CA THR A 290 -0.95 -14.51 36.45
C THR A 290 0.23 -15.46 36.39
N VAL A 291 1.33 -15.07 37.03
CA VAL A 291 2.46 -15.97 37.34
C VAL A 291 2.25 -16.50 38.76
N GLU A 292 1.89 -17.77 38.86
CA GLU A 292 1.43 -18.40 40.11
C GLU A 292 2.50 -18.50 41.21
N ALA A 293 3.77 -18.68 40.83
CA ALA A 293 4.89 -18.87 41.74
C ALA A 293 6.21 -18.36 41.16
N ASP A 294 7.14 -17.98 42.04
CA ASP A 294 8.53 -17.74 41.66
C ASP A 294 9.19 -19.05 41.18
N GLU A 295 10.30 -18.94 40.43
CA GLU A 295 11.08 -20.10 39.98
C GLU A 295 11.39 -21.04 41.15
N THR A 296 10.92 -22.28 41.04
CA THR A 296 11.01 -23.28 42.10
C THR A 296 11.39 -24.63 41.51
N ALA A 297 12.37 -25.30 42.13
CA ALA A 297 12.77 -26.64 41.74
C ALA A 297 11.65 -27.66 41.97
N THR A 298 11.39 -28.52 41.00
CA THR A 298 10.31 -29.52 41.01
C THR A 298 10.82 -30.95 40.88
N GLU A 299 11.88 -31.17 40.10
CA GLU A 299 12.37 -32.52 39.80
C GLU A 299 13.89 -32.56 39.64
N LEU A 300 14.50 -33.71 39.96
CA LEU A 300 15.88 -34.02 39.63
C LEU A 300 15.89 -35.16 38.60
N VAL A 301 16.54 -34.97 37.46
CA VAL A 301 16.61 -35.96 36.37
C VAL A 301 18.04 -36.28 35.97
N VAL A 302 18.27 -37.49 35.45
CA VAL A 302 19.53 -37.89 34.82
C VAL A 302 19.28 -38.01 33.31
N GLY A 303 19.93 -37.16 32.52
CA GLY A 303 19.71 -37.10 31.07
C GLY A 303 20.46 -38.14 30.25
N ALA A 304 21.54 -38.73 30.78
CA ALA A 304 22.31 -39.76 30.10
C ALA A 304 21.81 -41.17 30.43
N SER A 305 21.60 -42.01 29.42
CA SER A 305 21.34 -43.45 29.56
C SER A 305 22.59 -44.30 29.27
N THR A 306 23.63 -43.69 28.69
CA THR A 306 24.90 -44.34 28.38
C THR A 306 26.09 -43.42 28.62
N VAL A 307 27.25 -44.02 28.86
CA VAL A 307 28.58 -43.36 28.78
C VAL A 307 29.51 -44.25 27.96
N TYR A 308 30.56 -43.67 27.40
CA TYR A 308 31.50 -44.37 26.55
C TYR A 308 32.65 -44.97 27.37
N ALA A 309 33.14 -46.15 27.00
CA ALA A 309 34.29 -46.80 27.61
C ALA A 309 35.60 -46.11 27.18
N LYS A 310 35.81 -44.86 27.61
CA LYS A 310 36.96 -44.03 27.28
C LYS A 310 37.52 -43.31 28.50
N ALA A 311 38.77 -42.87 28.40
CA ALA A 311 39.42 -42.10 29.45
C ALA A 311 38.76 -40.72 29.62
N GLY A 312 38.67 -40.25 30.86
CA GLY A 312 38.14 -38.94 31.21
C GLY A 312 36.73 -38.97 31.79
N ALA A 313 36.35 -37.85 32.41
CA ALA A 313 35.02 -37.66 32.99
C ALA A 313 34.01 -37.31 31.89
N GLN A 314 32.84 -37.95 31.92
CA GLN A 314 31.76 -37.74 30.95
C GLN A 314 30.53 -37.19 31.65
N ASP A 315 30.00 -36.07 31.14
CA ASP A 315 28.82 -35.43 31.70
C ASP A 315 27.57 -36.31 31.50
N ILE A 316 26.94 -36.69 32.61
CA ILE A 316 25.73 -37.53 32.62
C ILE A 316 24.43 -36.70 32.69
N LYS A 317 24.54 -35.37 32.58
CA LYS A 317 23.42 -34.43 32.46
C LYS A 317 22.43 -34.55 33.62
N ILE A 318 22.94 -34.47 34.84
CA ILE A 318 22.07 -34.35 36.01
C ILE A 318 21.47 -32.94 36.01
N HIS A 319 20.17 -32.83 35.81
CA HIS A 319 19.49 -31.55 35.77
C HIS A 319 18.50 -31.45 36.93
N LEU A 320 18.58 -30.35 37.66
CA LEU A 320 17.48 -29.89 38.52
C LEU A 320 16.54 -29.11 37.62
N LEU A 321 15.28 -29.52 37.52
CA LEU A 321 14.27 -28.85 36.69
C LEU A 321 13.37 -27.98 37.56
N ASN A 322 12.91 -26.86 37.01
CA ASN A 322 11.88 -26.01 37.61
C ASN A 322 10.46 -26.41 37.16
N GLN A 323 9.45 -25.65 37.60
CA GLN A 323 8.04 -25.89 37.26
C GLN A 323 7.71 -25.83 35.76
N TYR A 324 8.60 -25.26 34.95
CA TYR A 324 8.45 -25.17 33.49
C TYR A 324 9.30 -26.22 32.75
N GLY A 325 9.98 -27.11 33.48
CA GLY A 325 10.88 -28.12 32.91
C GLY A 325 12.24 -27.55 32.44
N GLU A 326 12.56 -26.30 32.80
CA GLU A 326 13.85 -25.68 32.47
C GLU A 326 14.91 -26.03 33.51
N LYS A 327 16.18 -26.09 33.08
CA LYS A 327 17.32 -26.41 33.95
C LYS A 327 17.60 -25.27 34.93
N MET A 328 17.55 -25.58 36.22
CA MET A 328 18.04 -24.75 37.31
C MET A 328 19.51 -25.05 37.66
N THR A 329 20.19 -24.05 38.20
CA THR A 329 21.53 -24.24 38.77
C THR A 329 21.45 -24.79 40.18
N PHE A 330 22.39 -25.69 40.51
CA PHE A 330 22.64 -26.14 41.88
C PHE A 330 24.15 -26.15 42.13
N THR A 331 24.52 -26.08 43.40
CA THR A 331 25.90 -26.24 43.85
C THR A 331 26.17 -27.70 44.21
N SER A 332 27.41 -28.14 44.08
CA SER A 332 27.81 -29.52 44.42
C SER A 332 27.53 -29.88 45.89
N ALA A 333 27.46 -28.90 46.80
CA ALA A 333 27.07 -29.11 48.20
C ALA A 333 25.58 -29.42 48.40
N GLN A 334 24.71 -29.07 47.44
CA GLN A 334 23.26 -29.30 47.53
C GLN A 334 22.85 -30.69 47.05
N ILE A 335 23.72 -31.38 46.30
CA ILE A 335 23.48 -32.74 45.80
C ILE A 335 24.38 -33.72 46.53
N VAL A 336 23.79 -34.79 47.06
CA VAL A 336 24.53 -35.93 47.62
C VAL A 336 24.16 -37.16 46.80
N GLY A 337 25.15 -37.99 46.48
CA GLY A 337 24.89 -39.17 45.68
C GLY A 337 26.13 -40.00 45.42
N GLY A 338 25.95 -41.08 44.68
CA GLY A 338 27.00 -42.03 44.37
C GLY A 338 26.67 -42.87 43.14
N SER A 339 27.68 -43.57 42.64
CA SER A 339 27.55 -44.53 41.55
C SER A 339 27.96 -45.92 42.02
N SER A 340 27.28 -46.95 41.54
CA SER A 340 27.68 -48.36 41.76
C SER A 340 28.93 -48.76 40.96
N LEU A 341 29.32 -47.98 39.94
CA LEU A 341 30.46 -48.26 39.06
C LEU A 341 31.09 -46.94 38.58
N GLY A 342 32.43 -46.87 38.55
CA GLY A 342 33.15 -45.66 38.16
C GLY A 342 33.16 -44.58 39.24
N THR A 343 33.77 -43.44 38.92
CA THR A 343 33.86 -42.28 39.82
C THR A 343 32.82 -41.24 39.40
N LEU A 344 31.86 -40.96 40.29
CA LEU A 344 30.88 -39.90 40.12
C LEU A 344 31.39 -38.62 40.79
N ALA A 345 31.36 -37.51 40.07
CA ALA A 345 31.68 -36.19 40.60
C ALA A 345 30.57 -35.21 40.24
N PHE A 346 30.01 -34.53 41.24
CA PHE A 346 29.05 -33.47 41.03
C PHE A 346 29.77 -32.18 40.68
N THR A 347 29.32 -31.51 39.62
CA THR A 347 29.79 -30.19 39.22
C THR A 347 28.77 -29.15 39.64
N THR A 348 29.10 -27.87 39.44
CA THR A 348 28.05 -26.84 39.38
C THR A 348 27.09 -27.25 38.26
N ASP A 349 25.80 -27.39 38.58
CA ASP A 349 24.69 -27.66 37.67
C ASP A 349 24.64 -29.00 36.88
N SER A 350 25.56 -29.95 37.12
CA SER A 350 25.52 -31.30 36.53
C SER A 350 26.30 -32.33 37.36
N ALA A 351 26.55 -33.50 36.78
CA ALA A 351 27.49 -34.49 37.29
C ALA A 351 28.24 -35.17 36.14
N THR A 352 29.46 -35.59 36.42
CA THR A 352 30.27 -36.38 35.51
C THR A 352 30.53 -37.78 36.06
N LEU A 353 30.54 -38.77 35.18
CA LEU A 353 30.91 -40.14 35.48
C LEU A 353 32.20 -40.51 34.74
N THR A 354 33.19 -41.00 35.46
CA THR A 354 34.43 -41.55 34.90
C THR A 354 34.41 -43.07 35.04
N VAL A 355 34.57 -43.79 33.93
CA VAL A 355 34.58 -45.26 33.87
C VAL A 355 35.89 -45.74 33.25
N ALA A 356 36.30 -46.98 33.52
CA ALA A 356 37.49 -47.55 32.90
C ALA A 356 37.16 -48.16 31.53
N ALA A 357 38.15 -48.25 30.63
CA ALA A 357 37.95 -48.89 29.32
C ALA A 357 37.48 -50.36 29.42
N GLY A 358 37.90 -51.07 30.48
CA GLY A 358 37.47 -52.44 30.77
C GLY A 358 36.04 -52.59 31.30
N ASP A 359 35.32 -51.48 31.51
CA ASP A 359 33.93 -51.50 31.98
C ASP A 359 32.89 -51.59 30.85
N LYS A 360 33.33 -51.67 29.59
CA LYS A 360 32.46 -51.89 28.42
C LYS A 360 31.47 -53.04 28.68
N GLY A 361 30.17 -52.76 28.49
CA GLY A 361 29.08 -53.71 28.68
C GLY A 361 28.54 -53.80 30.11
N LYS A 362 29.15 -53.11 31.09
CA LYS A 362 28.64 -53.02 32.46
C LYS A 362 27.66 -51.85 32.61
N THR A 363 26.91 -51.83 33.72
CA THR A 363 25.99 -50.75 34.08
C THR A 363 26.40 -50.07 35.39
N ALA A 364 26.23 -48.75 35.44
CA ALA A 364 26.40 -47.92 36.62
C ALA A 364 25.03 -47.43 37.08
N THR A 365 24.65 -47.74 38.31
CA THR A 365 23.44 -47.19 38.94
C THR A 365 23.82 -45.89 39.64
N ILE A 366 23.22 -44.80 39.20
CA ILE A 366 23.41 -43.46 39.74
C ILE A 366 22.27 -43.17 40.71
N PHE A 367 22.62 -42.86 41.95
CA PHE A 367 21.72 -42.29 42.94
C PHE A 367 22.15 -40.85 43.20
N ALA A 368 21.22 -39.91 43.10
CA ALA A 368 21.45 -38.52 43.50
C ALA A 368 20.24 -37.96 44.25
N TYR A 369 20.52 -37.12 45.24
CA TYR A 369 19.56 -36.54 46.15
C TYR A 369 19.81 -35.04 46.30
N TYR A 370 18.79 -34.22 46.03
CA TYR A 370 18.81 -32.78 46.20
C TYR A 370 18.30 -32.39 47.59
N SER A 371 19.24 -32.05 48.48
CA SER A 371 18.98 -31.80 49.89
C SER A 371 17.98 -30.66 50.20
N PRO A 372 17.90 -29.54 49.46
CA PRO A 372 16.99 -28.45 49.82
C PRO A 372 15.50 -28.78 49.68
N LYS A 373 15.13 -29.74 48.82
CA LYS A 373 13.72 -30.10 48.55
C LYS A 373 13.43 -31.60 48.62
N ASN A 374 14.42 -32.41 49.01
CA ASN A 374 14.34 -33.86 49.13
C ASN A 374 14.05 -34.64 47.84
N PHE A 375 14.37 -34.10 46.66
CA PHE A 375 14.21 -34.84 45.41
C PHE A 375 15.26 -35.91 45.28
N THR A 376 14.87 -37.10 44.85
CA THR A 376 15.79 -38.21 44.58
C THR A 376 15.63 -38.67 43.15
N VAL A 377 16.73 -39.05 42.51
CA VAL A 377 16.73 -39.74 41.22
C VAL A 377 17.57 -41.00 41.32
N ASN A 378 17.08 -42.05 40.66
CA ASN A 378 17.82 -43.29 40.46
C ASN A 378 17.79 -43.64 38.97
N ALA A 379 18.97 -43.72 38.34
CA ALA A 379 19.10 -43.98 36.92
C ALA A 379 20.19 -45.02 36.64
N THR A 380 19.94 -45.89 35.66
CA THR A 380 20.92 -46.86 35.19
C THR A 380 21.58 -46.34 33.93
N ILE A 381 22.91 -46.20 33.95
CA ILE A 381 23.73 -45.78 32.82
C ILE A 381 24.52 -46.98 32.32
N THR A 382 24.43 -47.28 31.03
CA THR A 382 25.19 -48.39 30.42
C THR A 382 26.51 -47.90 29.86
N VAL A 383 27.60 -48.60 30.13
CA VAL A 383 28.91 -48.31 29.53
C VAL A 383 28.98 -48.97 28.16
N VAL A 384 29.00 -48.15 27.10
CA VAL A 384 29.03 -48.60 25.70
C VAL A 384 30.43 -48.41 25.09
N GLU A 385 30.65 -48.99 23.91
CA GLU A 385 31.91 -48.80 23.20
C GLU A 385 32.12 -47.33 22.81
N ASP A 386 33.38 -46.88 22.77
CA ASP A 386 33.70 -45.51 22.37
C ASP A 386 33.22 -45.19 20.95
N GLN A 387 32.92 -43.91 20.73
CA GLN A 387 32.38 -43.39 19.49
C GLN A 387 33.43 -43.46 18.39
N LYS A 388 33.04 -44.01 17.25
CA LYS A 388 33.86 -44.07 16.04
C LYS A 388 33.07 -43.48 14.89
N LEU A 389 33.74 -42.75 14.00
CA LEU A 389 33.11 -42.26 12.78
C LEU A 389 32.55 -43.45 11.99
N ALA A 390 31.24 -43.47 11.79
CA ALA A 390 30.55 -44.56 11.12
C ALA A 390 29.97 -44.15 9.77
N SER A 391 29.38 -42.95 9.68
CA SER A 391 28.81 -42.43 8.43
C SER A 391 28.88 -40.91 8.34
N ILE A 392 28.77 -40.37 7.12
CA ILE A 392 28.63 -38.94 6.85
C ILE A 392 27.40 -38.77 5.94
N VAL A 393 26.51 -37.85 6.30
CA VAL A 393 25.26 -37.58 5.58
C VAL A 393 25.18 -36.10 5.22
N PHE A 394 25.00 -35.77 3.94
CA PHE A 394 24.78 -34.40 3.48
C PHE A 394 23.33 -33.96 3.73
N VAL A 395 23.11 -32.69 4.08
CA VAL A 395 21.81 -32.19 4.55
C VAL A 395 21.42 -30.90 3.85
N GLY A 396 20.21 -30.88 3.30
CA GLY A 396 19.60 -29.69 2.71
C GLY A 396 20.25 -29.24 1.39
N PRO A 397 19.68 -28.22 0.72
CA PRO A 397 20.30 -27.60 -0.44
C PRO A 397 21.59 -26.85 -0.03
N ILE A 398 22.45 -26.53 -1.00
CA ILE A 398 23.58 -25.64 -0.78
C ILE A 398 23.04 -24.28 -0.32
N ALA A 399 23.50 -23.84 0.85
CA ALA A 399 23.26 -22.50 1.32
C ALA A 399 24.04 -21.51 0.46
N GLN A 400 23.32 -20.62 -0.24
CA GLN A 400 23.90 -19.66 -1.17
C GLN A 400 24.65 -18.55 -0.42
N GLY A 401 25.86 -18.22 -0.90
CA GLY A 401 26.57 -17.01 -0.50
C GLY A 401 25.93 -15.76 -1.13
N ASP A 402 26.30 -14.57 -0.64
CA ASP A 402 25.64 -13.32 -1.03
C ASP A 402 25.70 -13.03 -2.53
N ALA A 403 26.80 -13.42 -3.20
CA ALA A 403 26.94 -13.29 -4.66
C ALA A 403 25.95 -14.19 -5.44
N SER A 404 25.72 -15.43 -4.98
CA SER A 404 24.70 -16.30 -5.58
C SER A 404 23.28 -15.81 -5.26
N LYS A 405 23.04 -15.31 -4.04
CA LYS A 405 21.75 -14.73 -3.66
C LYS A 405 21.39 -13.52 -4.51
N ALA A 406 22.35 -12.64 -4.80
CA ALA A 406 22.13 -11.49 -5.68
C ALA A 406 21.71 -11.91 -7.10
N LEU A 407 22.18 -13.07 -7.56
CA LEU A 407 21.81 -13.69 -8.84
C LEU A 407 20.60 -14.64 -8.73
N THR A 408 20.01 -14.71 -7.52
CA THR A 408 18.83 -15.51 -7.14
C THR A 408 18.97 -17.01 -7.40
N ARG A 409 20.19 -17.53 -7.52
CA ARG A 409 20.48 -18.95 -7.83
C ARG A 409 21.94 -19.30 -7.53
N LEU A 410 22.20 -20.58 -7.28
CA LEU A 410 23.57 -21.09 -7.16
C LEU A 410 24.31 -20.91 -8.49
N THR A 411 25.25 -19.97 -8.53
CA THR A 411 25.89 -19.53 -9.78
C THR A 411 27.38 -19.82 -9.79
N ALA A 412 27.89 -20.24 -10.94
CA ALA A 412 29.31 -20.49 -11.17
C ALA A 412 30.18 -19.28 -10.81
N GLY A 413 31.38 -19.53 -10.29
CA GLY A 413 32.35 -18.51 -9.89
C GLY A 413 32.00 -17.72 -8.63
N THR A 414 30.82 -17.94 -8.02
CA THR A 414 30.44 -17.24 -6.79
C THR A 414 31.06 -17.88 -5.54
N ALA A 415 31.36 -17.04 -4.54
CA ALA A 415 31.96 -17.45 -3.27
C ALA A 415 30.92 -17.50 -2.14
N GLY A 416 31.31 -18.10 -1.01
CA GLY A 416 30.52 -18.12 0.23
C GLY A 416 29.41 -19.18 0.29
N ASN A 417 29.35 -20.07 -0.70
CA ASN A 417 28.37 -21.15 -0.73
C ASN A 417 28.79 -22.29 0.20
N THR A 418 27.84 -22.90 0.94
CA THR A 418 28.15 -23.98 1.89
C THR A 418 27.14 -25.13 1.82
N LEU A 419 27.61 -26.37 1.96
CA LEU A 419 26.76 -27.57 2.06
C LEU A 419 26.84 -28.13 3.48
N ALA A 420 25.70 -28.29 4.15
CA ALA A 420 25.68 -28.87 5.50
C ALA A 420 25.86 -30.41 5.45
N PHE A 421 26.46 -30.96 6.50
CA PHE A 421 26.55 -32.41 6.68
C PHE A 421 26.46 -32.79 8.16
N LYS A 422 26.23 -34.07 8.43
CA LYS A 422 26.33 -34.70 9.75
C LYS A 422 27.32 -35.86 9.68
N ALA A 423 28.39 -35.79 10.46
CA ALA A 423 29.23 -36.95 10.74
C ALA A 423 28.63 -37.70 11.93
N LEU A 424 28.40 -38.99 11.79
CA LEU A 424 27.66 -39.79 12.78
C LEU A 424 28.52 -40.94 13.30
N ASP A 425 28.39 -41.21 14.60
CA ASP A 425 28.93 -42.42 15.20
C ASP A 425 28.08 -43.66 14.89
N GLN A 426 28.51 -44.83 15.36
CA GLN A 426 27.80 -46.10 15.19
C GLN A 426 26.43 -46.16 15.88
N TYR A 427 26.11 -45.17 16.71
CA TYR A 427 24.84 -45.04 17.44
C TYR A 427 23.95 -43.93 16.86
N GLY A 428 24.40 -43.24 15.80
CA GLY A 428 23.67 -42.14 15.17
C GLY A 428 23.85 -40.77 15.85
N ASN A 429 24.78 -40.64 16.81
CA ASN A 429 25.09 -39.35 17.43
C ASN A 429 26.04 -38.54 16.54
N THR A 430 25.89 -37.22 16.56
CA THR A 430 26.76 -36.34 15.77
C THR A 430 28.16 -36.25 16.36
N LEU A 431 29.15 -36.33 15.49
CA LEU A 431 30.56 -36.16 15.76
C LEU A 431 31.07 -34.88 15.12
N ASN A 432 32.09 -34.27 15.72
CA ASN A 432 32.82 -33.20 15.06
C ASN A 432 33.83 -33.81 14.07
N LEU A 433 33.61 -33.58 12.78
CA LEU A 433 34.44 -34.16 11.72
C LEU A 433 35.88 -33.61 11.72
N THR A 434 36.14 -32.43 12.31
CA THR A 434 37.51 -31.87 12.38
C THR A 434 38.43 -32.65 13.30
N ASN A 435 37.88 -33.54 14.14
CA ASN A 435 38.66 -34.47 14.97
C ASN A 435 39.17 -35.69 14.18
N TYR A 436 38.75 -35.83 12.91
CA TYR A 436 39.11 -36.92 12.02
C TYR A 436 39.93 -36.38 10.83
N VAL A 437 40.90 -37.16 10.38
CA VAL A 437 41.84 -36.77 9.33
C VAL A 437 41.32 -37.22 7.96
N GLN A 438 41.16 -36.27 7.04
CA GLN A 438 40.77 -36.57 5.66
C GLN A 438 41.85 -37.44 4.97
N ASN A 439 41.41 -38.40 4.18
CA ASN A 439 42.17 -39.49 3.55
C ASN A 439 42.77 -40.53 4.51
N THR A 440 42.55 -40.40 5.81
CA THR A 440 42.87 -41.44 6.81
C THR A 440 41.59 -42.03 7.39
N ASP A 441 40.71 -41.19 7.93
CA ASP A 441 39.46 -41.60 8.56
C ASP A 441 38.27 -41.54 7.60
N TYR A 442 38.28 -40.58 6.67
CA TYR A 442 37.26 -40.41 5.64
C TYR A 442 37.84 -39.80 4.36
N SER A 443 37.19 -39.99 3.21
CA SER A 443 37.51 -39.32 1.95
C SER A 443 36.28 -38.64 1.36
N LEU A 444 36.50 -37.54 0.62
CA LEU A 444 35.45 -36.83 -0.11
C LEU A 444 35.76 -36.91 -1.60
N VAL A 445 34.82 -37.46 -2.38
CA VAL A 445 34.88 -37.49 -3.84
C VAL A 445 34.00 -36.38 -4.36
N VAL A 446 34.59 -35.34 -4.93
CA VAL A 446 33.91 -34.09 -5.31
C VAL A 446 34.10 -33.80 -6.79
N SER A 447 33.06 -33.31 -7.45
CA SER A 447 33.11 -32.72 -8.78
C SER A 447 32.39 -31.36 -8.82
N GLY A 448 32.89 -30.44 -9.63
CA GLY A 448 32.26 -29.14 -9.88
C GLY A 448 32.57 -28.02 -8.87
N ALA A 449 33.38 -28.28 -7.84
CA ALA A 449 33.95 -27.27 -6.93
C ALA A 449 35.15 -27.83 -6.15
N THR A 450 35.91 -26.95 -5.49
CA THR A 450 36.80 -27.30 -4.38
C THR A 450 36.06 -27.17 -3.06
N VAL A 451 36.27 -28.12 -2.13
CA VAL A 451 35.63 -28.14 -0.81
C VAL A 451 36.65 -27.90 0.31
N GLY A 452 36.26 -27.11 1.30
CA GLY A 452 36.91 -27.03 2.60
C GLY A 452 36.01 -27.62 3.68
N VAL A 453 36.58 -28.32 4.65
CA VAL A 453 35.81 -28.92 5.75
C VAL A 453 35.85 -27.99 6.96
N THR A 454 34.67 -27.66 7.46
CA THR A 454 34.46 -27.05 8.77
C THR A 454 33.44 -27.89 9.54
N ASP A 455 33.38 -27.74 10.86
CA ASP A 455 32.42 -28.52 11.66
C ASP A 455 30.99 -28.31 11.15
N GLY A 456 30.30 -29.42 10.86
CA GLY A 456 28.94 -29.47 10.32
C GLY A 456 28.72 -28.95 8.89
N LYS A 457 29.72 -28.44 8.16
CA LYS A 457 29.54 -27.91 6.80
C LYS A 457 30.79 -27.92 5.92
N LEU A 458 30.58 -28.09 4.62
CA LEU A 458 31.57 -27.91 3.57
C LEU A 458 31.49 -26.47 3.02
N THR A 459 32.62 -25.78 2.93
CA THR A 459 32.73 -24.51 2.19
C THR A 459 33.07 -24.79 0.73
N LEU A 460 32.32 -24.20 -0.20
CA LEU A 460 32.47 -24.45 -1.63
C LEU A 460 33.17 -23.27 -2.30
N ALA A 461 34.23 -23.54 -3.05
CA ALA A 461 34.99 -22.55 -3.82
C ALA A 461 35.17 -23.01 -5.27
N GLY A 462 35.29 -22.07 -6.21
CA GLY A 462 35.54 -22.38 -7.62
C GLY A 462 34.42 -23.18 -8.30
N LEU A 463 33.16 -22.90 -7.96
CA LEU A 463 32.00 -23.57 -8.55
C LEU A 463 31.98 -23.42 -10.08
N THR A 464 31.88 -24.54 -10.80
CA THR A 464 31.76 -24.57 -12.26
C THR A 464 30.31 -24.77 -12.68
N ALA A 465 29.87 -24.14 -13.78
CA ALA A 465 28.51 -24.35 -14.31
C ALA A 465 28.29 -25.81 -14.71
N GLY A 466 27.09 -26.34 -14.44
CA GLY A 466 26.75 -27.75 -14.64
C GLY A 466 26.21 -28.38 -13.37
N THR A 467 26.72 -29.56 -13.00
CA THR A 467 26.29 -30.30 -11.81
C THR A 467 27.43 -30.38 -10.80
N PHE A 468 27.23 -29.83 -9.61
CA PHE A 468 28.07 -30.11 -8.46
C PHE A 468 27.70 -31.48 -7.90
N SER A 469 28.68 -32.30 -7.52
CA SER A 469 28.42 -33.56 -6.83
C SER A 469 29.45 -33.87 -5.76
N VAL A 470 29.00 -34.52 -4.68
CA VAL A 470 29.88 -35.00 -3.60
C VAL A 470 29.39 -36.32 -3.00
N ARG A 471 30.34 -37.19 -2.67
CA ARG A 471 30.15 -38.37 -1.80
C ARG A 471 31.22 -38.40 -0.72
N ALA A 472 30.87 -38.94 0.44
CA ALA A 472 31.80 -39.23 1.51
C ALA A 472 32.00 -40.76 1.64
N ILE A 473 33.23 -41.16 1.94
CA ILE A 473 33.61 -42.56 2.23
C ILE A 473 34.23 -42.58 3.61
N VAL A 474 33.70 -43.36 4.54
CA VAL A 474 34.31 -43.57 5.85
C VAL A 474 35.23 -44.79 5.77
N MET A 475 36.53 -44.60 6.04
CA MET A 475 37.56 -45.60 5.77
C MET A 475 37.48 -46.79 6.73
N ALA A 476 37.10 -46.56 7.99
CA ALA A 476 37.03 -47.60 9.01
C ALA A 476 35.83 -48.55 8.83
N THR A 477 34.68 -48.05 8.38
CA THR A 477 33.46 -48.86 8.19
C THR A 477 33.24 -49.26 6.73
N GLY A 478 33.93 -48.63 5.78
CA GLY A 478 33.64 -48.76 4.34
C GLY A 478 32.30 -48.14 3.92
N SER A 479 31.65 -47.37 4.80
CA SER A 479 30.36 -46.75 4.51
C SER A 479 30.51 -45.63 3.49
N VAL A 480 29.67 -45.66 2.45
CA VAL A 480 29.62 -44.65 1.40
C VAL A 480 28.31 -43.88 1.52
N SER A 481 28.38 -42.56 1.54
CA SER A 481 27.18 -41.71 1.57
C SER A 481 26.40 -41.81 0.26
N GLU A 482 25.12 -41.44 0.31
CA GLU A 482 24.40 -41.09 -0.91
C GLU A 482 25.12 -39.95 -1.64
N MET A 483 24.97 -39.90 -2.97
CA MET A 483 25.51 -38.79 -3.75
C MET A 483 24.60 -37.61 -3.65
N TYR A 484 25.18 -36.55 -3.11
CA TYR A 484 24.59 -35.24 -3.21
C TYR A 484 24.87 -34.66 -4.59
N THR A 485 23.85 -34.11 -5.24
CA THR A 485 23.99 -33.36 -6.50
C THR A 485 23.18 -32.08 -6.45
N GLU A 486 23.70 -31.01 -7.04
CA GLU A 486 22.97 -29.76 -7.23
C GLU A 486 23.38 -29.04 -8.51
N THR A 487 22.42 -28.36 -9.14
CA THR A 487 22.65 -27.62 -10.38
C THR A 487 23.32 -26.27 -10.08
N VAL A 488 24.44 -26.02 -10.74
CA VAL A 488 25.17 -24.76 -10.74
C VAL A 488 24.92 -24.05 -12.05
N TYR A 489 24.27 -22.89 -12.00
CA TYR A 489 23.91 -22.12 -13.19
C TYR A 489 25.12 -21.32 -13.71
N ALA A 490 25.16 -21.09 -15.03
CA ALA A 490 26.11 -20.16 -15.61
C ALA A 490 25.78 -18.71 -15.19
N VAL A 491 26.78 -17.83 -15.25
CA VAL A 491 26.57 -16.40 -14.99
C VAL A 491 25.56 -15.85 -16.00
N PRO A 492 24.54 -15.09 -15.58
CA PRO A 492 23.61 -14.43 -16.49
C PRO A 492 24.34 -13.54 -17.51
N ALA A 493 23.97 -13.66 -18.78
CA ALA A 493 24.51 -12.91 -19.90
C ALA A 493 23.38 -12.56 -20.88
N LEU A 494 23.53 -11.45 -21.60
CA LEU A 494 22.54 -11.00 -22.59
C LEU A 494 22.29 -12.08 -23.65
N ALA A 495 21.05 -12.57 -23.75
CA ALA A 495 20.66 -13.61 -24.69
C ALA A 495 19.78 -13.08 -25.83
N SER A 496 18.93 -12.09 -25.56
CA SER A 496 18.25 -11.34 -26.60
C SER A 496 17.96 -9.91 -26.12
N PHE A 497 17.64 -9.03 -27.05
CA PHE A 497 17.18 -7.69 -26.75
C PHE A 497 16.13 -7.27 -27.77
N ASP A 498 15.35 -6.26 -27.44
CA ASP A 498 14.49 -5.56 -28.38
C ASP A 498 14.71 -4.05 -28.27
N VAL A 499 14.32 -3.32 -29.31
CA VAL A 499 14.46 -1.87 -29.41
C VAL A 499 13.10 -1.22 -29.69
N THR A 500 12.75 -0.21 -28.90
CA THR A 500 11.57 0.62 -29.12
C THR A 500 11.94 1.86 -29.91
N VAL A 501 11.24 2.09 -31.02
CA VAL A 501 11.40 3.27 -31.87
C VAL A 501 10.52 4.41 -31.33
N PRO A 502 11.03 5.65 -31.27
CA PRO A 502 10.22 6.83 -30.96
C PRO A 502 9.08 7.06 -31.95
N ASP A 503 7.96 7.59 -31.46
CA ASP A 503 6.76 7.87 -32.28
C ASP A 503 7.03 8.83 -33.45
N ALA A 504 7.94 9.80 -33.25
CA ALA A 504 8.33 10.75 -34.27
C ALA A 504 9.84 10.97 -34.28
N LEU A 505 10.42 10.92 -35.48
CA LEU A 505 11.82 11.21 -35.74
C LEU A 505 11.89 12.41 -36.68
N TYR A 506 12.75 13.37 -36.39
CA TYR A 506 12.96 14.55 -37.23
C TYR A 506 14.45 14.66 -37.58
N ALA A 507 14.74 15.06 -38.82
CA ALA A 507 16.12 15.34 -39.22
C ALA A 507 16.75 16.39 -38.30
N ASN A 508 18.03 16.19 -37.96
CA ASN A 508 18.83 16.99 -37.05
C ASN A 508 18.33 17.07 -35.59
N ALA A 509 17.22 16.39 -35.26
CA ALA A 509 16.73 16.25 -33.89
C ALA A 509 17.19 14.92 -33.27
N ALA A 510 17.61 14.98 -32.01
CA ALA A 510 17.97 13.79 -31.25
C ALA A 510 16.73 13.00 -30.84
N ALA A 511 16.79 11.68 -30.94
CA ALA A 511 15.70 10.78 -30.60
C ALA A 511 16.19 9.56 -29.82
N ASP A 512 15.47 9.19 -28.76
CA ASP A 512 15.86 8.16 -27.79
C ASP A 512 15.24 6.80 -28.12
N PHE A 513 16.06 5.83 -28.51
CA PHE A 513 15.64 4.45 -28.72
C PHE A 513 15.83 3.67 -27.42
N ALA A 514 14.74 3.18 -26.83
CA ALA A 514 14.79 2.36 -25.64
C ALA A 514 15.18 0.92 -26.00
N ILE A 515 15.99 0.27 -25.17
CA ILE A 515 16.51 -1.08 -25.38
C ILE A 515 16.13 -1.93 -24.18
N ALA A 516 15.43 -3.03 -24.41
CA ALA A 516 15.07 -4.00 -23.39
C ALA A 516 15.86 -5.30 -23.63
N GLY A 517 16.77 -5.65 -22.73
CA GLY A 517 17.52 -6.91 -22.78
C GLY A 517 16.91 -7.99 -21.88
N VAL A 518 17.09 -9.24 -22.27
CA VAL A 518 16.82 -10.41 -21.44
C VAL A 518 18.00 -11.37 -21.44
N ASP A 519 18.24 -12.01 -20.30
CA ASP A 519 19.27 -13.02 -20.13
C ASP A 519 18.83 -14.39 -20.69
N GLN A 520 19.75 -15.37 -20.67
CA GLN A 520 19.48 -16.74 -21.13
C GLN A 520 18.42 -17.50 -20.29
N TYR A 521 17.92 -16.86 -19.24
CA TYR A 521 16.93 -17.40 -18.32
C TYR A 521 15.60 -16.62 -18.37
N GLY A 522 15.45 -15.67 -19.30
CA GLY A 522 14.25 -14.87 -19.49
C GLY A 522 14.06 -13.74 -18.48
N LYS A 523 15.08 -13.39 -17.69
CA LYS A 523 15.03 -12.26 -16.76
C LYS A 523 15.56 -10.99 -17.43
N ALA A 524 15.02 -9.83 -17.05
CA ALA A 524 15.49 -8.53 -17.55
C ALA A 524 17.00 -8.37 -17.31
N PHE A 525 17.71 -7.94 -18.36
CA PHE A 525 19.16 -7.78 -18.37
C PHE A 525 19.51 -6.40 -18.92
N ALA A 526 20.40 -5.68 -18.22
CA ALA A 526 20.81 -4.36 -18.64
C ALA A 526 21.70 -4.43 -19.89
N VAL A 527 21.38 -3.64 -20.91
CA VAL A 527 22.12 -3.55 -22.16
C VAL A 527 22.83 -2.20 -22.22
N ASP A 528 24.15 -2.19 -22.15
CA ASP A 528 24.91 -0.99 -22.50
C ASP A 528 24.91 -0.84 -24.03
N SER A 529 24.32 0.25 -24.55
CA SER A 529 24.24 0.45 -25.99
C SER A 529 25.59 0.70 -26.66
N SER A 530 26.67 0.91 -25.88
CA SER A 530 28.04 1.02 -26.39
C SER A 530 28.48 -0.25 -27.14
N ILE A 531 27.95 -1.42 -26.76
CA ILE A 531 28.24 -2.71 -27.39
C ILE A 531 27.51 -2.89 -28.73
N LEU A 532 26.50 -2.06 -29.01
CA LEU A 532 25.67 -2.16 -30.21
C LEU A 532 26.33 -1.45 -31.38
N THR A 533 26.52 -2.15 -32.50
CA THR A 533 26.73 -1.51 -33.80
C THR A 533 25.36 -1.18 -34.40
N ILE A 534 25.17 0.05 -34.86
CA ILE A 534 23.88 0.52 -35.38
C ILE A 534 24.11 1.03 -36.79
N THR A 535 23.49 0.37 -37.77
CA THR A 535 23.70 0.68 -39.18
C THR A 535 22.35 0.87 -39.88
N PRO A 536 22.11 2.04 -40.51
CA PRO A 536 20.97 2.21 -41.40
C PRO A 536 21.24 1.55 -42.75
N LEU A 537 20.31 0.74 -43.25
CA LEU A 537 20.34 0.26 -44.64
C LEU A 537 19.65 1.28 -45.54
N SER A 538 20.31 2.41 -45.77
CA SER A 538 19.83 3.49 -46.63
C SER A 538 20.99 4.34 -47.12
N THR A 539 20.89 4.86 -48.35
CA THR A 539 21.86 5.83 -48.90
C THR A 539 21.48 7.27 -48.56
N THR A 540 20.26 7.51 -48.05
CA THR A 540 19.72 8.84 -47.76
C THR A 540 19.60 9.13 -46.28
N VAL A 541 19.27 8.11 -45.46
CA VAL A 541 19.18 8.25 -44.01
C VAL A 541 20.49 7.81 -43.37
N THR A 542 21.30 8.77 -42.93
CA THR A 542 22.55 8.51 -42.21
C THR A 542 22.42 8.91 -40.74
N ILE A 543 23.09 8.16 -39.86
CA ILE A 543 23.20 8.49 -38.44
C ILE A 543 24.27 9.58 -38.30
N GLY A 544 23.89 10.72 -37.70
CA GLY A 544 24.78 11.81 -37.37
C GLY A 544 25.51 11.55 -36.06
N ALA A 545 24.94 11.99 -34.94
CA ALA A 545 25.45 11.71 -33.61
C ALA A 545 24.75 10.50 -32.98
N LYS A 546 25.55 9.68 -32.29
CA LYS A 546 25.13 8.54 -31.47
C LYS A 546 25.61 8.75 -30.04
N VAL A 547 24.70 8.73 -29.08
CA VAL A 547 25.02 8.81 -27.64
C VAL A 547 24.56 7.53 -26.96
N ASN A 548 25.50 6.88 -26.25
CA ASN A 548 25.25 5.60 -25.60
C ASN A 548 24.79 5.76 -24.14
N ALA A 549 23.89 4.88 -23.72
CA ALA A 549 23.45 4.75 -22.34
C ALA A 549 23.02 3.30 -22.03
N SER A 550 22.83 3.01 -20.74
CA SER A 550 22.22 1.74 -20.33
C SER A 550 20.76 1.72 -20.77
N ASN A 551 20.35 0.62 -21.42
CA ASN A 551 19.01 0.37 -21.94
C ASN A 551 18.49 1.46 -22.90
N LYS A 552 19.38 2.26 -23.49
CA LYS A 552 18.98 3.37 -24.35
C LYS A 552 20.10 3.80 -25.27
N VAL A 553 19.76 4.17 -26.51
CA VAL A 553 20.67 4.89 -27.41
C VAL A 553 19.97 6.10 -28.01
N THR A 554 20.63 7.25 -27.97
CA THR A 554 20.12 8.47 -28.60
C THR A 554 20.77 8.64 -29.97
N LEU A 555 19.96 8.76 -31.02
CA LEU A 555 20.40 8.92 -32.40
C LEU A 555 19.90 10.26 -32.97
N THR A 556 20.72 10.91 -33.78
CA THR A 556 20.33 11.99 -34.69
C THR A 556 20.45 11.49 -36.13
N PHE A 557 19.55 11.93 -37.00
CA PHE A 557 19.57 11.60 -38.42
C PHE A 557 19.83 12.85 -39.26
N ALA A 558 20.72 12.77 -40.24
CA ALA A 558 21.15 13.95 -40.99
C ALA A 558 20.10 14.45 -42.01
N ALA A 559 19.19 13.57 -42.46
CA ALA A 559 18.22 13.89 -43.49
C ALA A 559 16.90 13.13 -43.29
N LYS A 560 15.83 13.66 -43.90
CA LYS A 560 14.51 13.00 -43.93
C LYS A 560 14.54 11.77 -44.85
N GLY A 561 13.74 10.77 -44.52
CA GLY A 561 13.59 9.54 -45.32
C GLY A 561 13.23 8.32 -44.47
N THR A 562 13.07 7.18 -45.13
CA THR A 562 12.79 5.90 -44.49
C THR A 562 14.01 4.98 -44.55
N ALA A 563 14.22 4.17 -43.52
CA ALA A 563 15.31 3.18 -43.47
C ALA A 563 14.98 2.05 -42.49
N ASP A 564 15.66 0.91 -42.65
CA ASP A 564 15.75 -0.11 -41.61
C ASP A 564 17.04 0.07 -40.81
N LEU A 565 16.91 0.20 -39.49
CA LEU A 565 18.03 0.24 -38.56
C LEU A 565 18.35 -1.17 -38.05
N TYR A 566 19.59 -1.59 -38.25
CA TYR A 566 20.12 -2.83 -37.70
C TYR A 566 20.92 -2.53 -36.43
N PHE A 567 20.45 -3.03 -35.30
CA PHE A 567 21.15 -3.02 -34.02
C PHE A 567 21.81 -4.39 -33.83
N THR A 568 23.14 -4.45 -33.77
CA THR A 568 23.88 -5.72 -33.71
C THR A 568 24.88 -5.76 -32.55
N THR A 569 24.98 -6.91 -31.87
CA THR A 569 26.05 -7.21 -30.89
C THR A 569 26.35 -8.70 -30.89
N GLY A 570 27.61 -9.06 -31.20
CA GLY A 570 27.98 -10.45 -31.42
C GLY A 570 27.12 -11.10 -32.52
N ALA A 571 26.39 -12.16 -32.17
CA ALA A 571 25.46 -12.85 -33.06
C ALA A 571 24.01 -12.30 -32.99
N LEU A 572 23.71 -11.41 -32.05
CA LEU A 572 22.36 -10.87 -31.85
C LEU A 572 22.12 -9.69 -32.79
N THR A 573 20.97 -9.69 -33.48
CA THR A 573 20.55 -8.62 -34.40
C THR A 573 19.07 -8.32 -34.22
N VAL A 574 18.74 -7.03 -34.08
CA VAL A 574 17.36 -6.51 -34.09
C VAL A 574 17.24 -5.49 -35.20
N THR A 575 16.18 -5.60 -36.00
CA THR A 575 15.89 -4.67 -37.10
C THR A 575 14.64 -3.85 -36.79
N LYS A 576 14.70 -2.54 -36.99
CA LYS A 576 13.57 -1.63 -36.80
C LYS A 576 13.41 -0.67 -37.97
N ALA A 577 12.22 -0.65 -38.56
CA ALA A 577 11.86 0.32 -39.59
C ALA A 577 11.67 1.70 -38.96
N ILE A 578 12.21 2.74 -39.60
CA ILE A 578 12.10 4.13 -39.17
C ILE A 578 11.64 5.04 -40.31
N ASN A 579 10.94 6.13 -39.94
CA ASN A 579 10.56 7.21 -40.85
C ASN A 579 10.99 8.56 -40.24
N VAL A 580 12.04 9.15 -40.80
CA VAL A 580 12.58 10.43 -40.38
C VAL A 580 11.91 11.55 -41.17
N GLN A 581 11.23 12.44 -40.46
CA GLN A 581 10.58 13.62 -41.01
C GLN A 581 11.58 14.76 -41.25
N ALA A 582 11.13 15.81 -41.94
CA ALA A 582 11.97 16.99 -42.16
C ALA A 582 12.32 17.70 -40.83
N GLU A 583 13.42 18.45 -40.84
CA GLU A 583 13.81 19.28 -39.71
C GLU A 583 12.70 20.27 -39.35
N LYS A 584 12.51 20.51 -38.05
CA LYS A 584 11.49 21.44 -37.55
C LYS A 584 11.86 22.87 -37.92
N THR A 585 10.93 23.57 -38.55
CA THR A 585 11.08 24.98 -38.95
C THR A 585 9.85 25.75 -38.54
N VAL A 586 10.02 27.02 -38.18
CA VAL A 586 8.89 27.92 -37.87
C VAL A 586 7.88 27.91 -39.02
N ALA A 587 6.61 27.76 -38.67
CA ALA A 587 5.49 27.75 -39.61
C ALA A 587 4.40 28.77 -39.27
N SER A 588 4.25 29.18 -38.00
CA SER A 588 3.27 30.18 -37.59
C SER A 588 3.59 30.83 -36.25
N ILE A 589 3.02 32.03 -36.05
CA ILE A 589 2.91 32.67 -34.74
C ILE A 589 1.58 32.22 -34.12
N VAL A 590 1.63 31.68 -32.90
CA VAL A 590 0.47 31.12 -32.20
C VAL A 590 -0.22 32.19 -31.35
N SER A 591 0.55 32.96 -30.60
CA SER A 591 0.03 33.98 -29.71
C SER A 591 1.07 35.06 -29.41
N ILE A 592 0.58 36.25 -29.07
CA ILE A 592 1.38 37.43 -28.71
C ILE A 592 1.04 37.89 -27.29
N PRO A 593 1.94 38.59 -26.58
CA PRO A 593 1.72 39.04 -25.20
C PRO A 593 0.89 40.33 -25.13
N VAL A 594 -0.20 40.41 -25.90
CA VAL A 594 -1.14 41.55 -25.87
C VAL A 594 -2.47 41.05 -25.33
N THR A 595 -2.76 41.38 -24.07
CA THR A 595 -3.97 40.93 -23.36
C THR A 595 -5.09 41.98 -23.35
N THR A 596 -4.81 43.18 -23.87
CA THR A 596 -5.74 44.30 -23.86
C THR A 596 -6.41 44.50 -25.21
N GLN A 597 -7.68 44.90 -25.17
CA GLN A 597 -8.47 45.20 -26.39
C GLN A 597 -8.38 46.68 -26.77
N ALA A 598 -8.06 47.54 -25.80
CA ALA A 598 -7.97 48.97 -26.01
C ALA A 598 -6.95 49.66 -25.10
N LEU A 599 -6.47 50.81 -25.54
CA LEU A 599 -5.60 51.71 -24.80
C LEU A 599 -6.31 53.04 -24.55
N LEU A 600 -6.15 53.59 -23.36
CA LEU A 600 -6.54 54.98 -23.11
C LEU A 600 -5.69 55.92 -23.97
N VAL A 601 -6.32 56.90 -24.62
CA VAL A 601 -5.62 57.92 -25.42
C VAL A 601 -4.52 58.60 -24.58
N GLY A 602 -3.32 58.70 -25.14
CA GLY A 602 -2.10 59.19 -24.48
C GLY A 602 -1.27 58.10 -23.80
N LYS A 603 -1.73 56.84 -23.78
CA LYS A 603 -1.00 55.70 -23.20
C LYS A 603 -0.36 54.82 -24.26
N SER A 604 0.73 54.15 -23.87
CA SER A 604 1.55 53.36 -24.77
C SER A 604 1.93 52.00 -24.18
N ILE A 605 1.80 50.93 -24.96
CA ILE A 605 2.29 49.58 -24.57
C ILE A 605 3.46 49.15 -25.45
N THR A 606 4.35 48.31 -24.92
CA THR A 606 5.45 47.71 -25.70
C THR A 606 5.28 46.19 -25.77
N LEU A 607 5.28 45.64 -26.97
CA LEU A 607 5.19 44.19 -27.21
C LEU A 607 6.53 43.52 -26.90
N ASP A 608 6.51 42.55 -26.00
CA ASP A 608 7.68 41.77 -25.59
C ASP A 608 7.87 40.54 -26.48
N THR A 609 8.71 40.65 -27.51
CA THR A 609 8.85 39.59 -28.53
C THR A 609 9.39 38.28 -27.96
N SER A 610 10.09 38.29 -26.81
CA SER A 610 10.57 37.05 -26.18
C SER A 610 9.44 36.21 -25.56
N LYS A 611 8.23 36.76 -25.47
CA LYS A 611 7.03 36.06 -24.96
C LYS A 611 6.08 35.60 -26.08
N VAL A 612 6.44 35.82 -27.35
CA VAL A 612 5.67 35.32 -28.50
C VAL A 612 5.84 33.81 -28.60
N VAL A 613 4.74 33.10 -28.85
CA VAL A 613 4.75 31.63 -29.00
C VAL A 613 4.73 31.28 -30.48
N LEU A 614 5.68 30.44 -30.91
CA LEU A 614 5.81 29.97 -32.29
C LEU A 614 5.51 28.48 -32.39
N ASN A 615 5.01 28.05 -33.55
CA ASN A 615 4.85 26.64 -33.90
C ASN A 615 5.68 26.25 -35.12
N ASP A 616 6.11 24.99 -35.14
CA ASP A 616 6.69 24.32 -36.30
C ASP A 616 5.60 23.88 -37.31
N GLN A 617 6.03 23.32 -38.44
CA GLN A 617 5.14 22.83 -39.51
C GLN A 617 4.26 21.63 -39.11
N TYR A 618 4.49 21.06 -37.94
CA TYR A 618 3.75 19.93 -37.37
C TYR A 618 2.84 20.36 -36.21
N GLY A 619 2.78 21.66 -35.91
CA GLY A 619 1.96 22.22 -34.83
C GLY A 619 2.60 22.15 -33.44
N ASN A 620 3.87 21.74 -33.33
CA ASN A 620 4.58 21.74 -32.05
C ASN A 620 5.20 23.10 -31.77
N LYS A 621 5.28 23.50 -30.49
CA LYS A 621 5.97 24.72 -30.09
C LYS A 621 7.46 24.65 -30.48
N ILE A 622 7.98 25.75 -31.01
CA ILE A 622 9.39 25.90 -31.38
C ILE A 622 9.96 27.19 -30.77
N ALA A 623 11.25 27.18 -30.44
CA ALA A 623 11.94 28.36 -29.94
C ALA A 623 12.10 29.42 -31.06
N ASP A 624 12.21 30.69 -30.68
CA ASP A 624 12.58 31.76 -31.61
C ASP A 624 14.00 31.47 -32.16
N PRO A 625 14.15 31.31 -33.48
CA PRO A 625 15.44 31.10 -34.11
C PRO A 625 16.34 32.36 -34.14
N GLY A 626 15.93 33.47 -33.53
CA GLY A 626 16.66 34.74 -33.53
C GLY A 626 16.38 35.57 -34.78
N TRP A 627 15.16 35.48 -35.31
CA TRP A 627 14.74 36.20 -36.51
C TRP A 627 14.30 37.64 -36.18
N SER A 628 14.06 38.45 -37.22
CA SER A 628 13.72 39.86 -37.06
C SER A 628 12.21 40.06 -36.94
N TRP A 629 11.81 41.08 -36.17
CA TRP A 629 10.41 41.41 -35.90
C TRP A 629 10.04 42.76 -36.52
N GLU A 630 8.86 42.84 -37.13
CA GLU A 630 8.28 44.07 -37.67
C GLU A 630 6.82 44.21 -37.19
N LEU A 631 6.45 45.41 -36.73
CA LEU A 631 5.09 45.72 -36.31
C LEU A 631 4.54 46.87 -37.14
N ARG A 632 3.40 46.66 -37.80
CA ARG A 632 2.77 47.65 -38.68
C ARG A 632 1.27 47.76 -38.44
N ARG A 633 0.71 48.91 -38.78
CA ARG A 633 -0.72 49.09 -39.02
C ARG A 633 -1.08 48.42 -40.33
N LEU A 634 -2.18 47.68 -40.35
CA LEU A 634 -2.75 47.11 -41.56
C LEU A 634 -3.56 48.18 -42.30
N ALA A 635 -2.85 49.18 -42.83
CA ALA A 635 -3.41 50.34 -43.52
C ALA A 635 -2.70 50.56 -44.87
N GLU A 636 -3.43 51.10 -45.86
CA GLU A 636 -2.90 51.35 -47.21
C GLU A 636 -1.81 52.45 -47.24
N THR A 637 -1.88 53.41 -46.31
CA THR A 637 -0.89 54.49 -46.15
C THR A 637 -0.56 54.71 -44.67
N ASN A 638 0.60 55.33 -44.40
CA ASN A 638 1.06 55.66 -43.04
C ASN A 638 1.12 54.43 -42.11
N VAL A 639 1.82 53.37 -42.50
CA VAL A 639 1.86 52.07 -41.79
C VAL A 639 2.39 52.13 -40.34
N TYR A 640 3.02 53.24 -39.93
CA TYR A 640 3.44 53.50 -38.54
C TYR A 640 2.57 54.54 -37.81
N GLY A 641 1.54 55.05 -38.48
CA GLY A 641 0.66 56.09 -37.96
C GLY A 641 1.19 57.50 -38.18
N VAL A 642 0.33 58.49 -37.92
CA VAL A 642 0.64 59.92 -38.04
C VAL A 642 0.42 60.58 -36.69
N VAL A 643 1.48 61.20 -36.16
CA VAL A 643 1.41 62.05 -34.98
C VAL A 643 0.92 63.44 -35.41
N SER A 644 -0.30 63.82 -35.01
CA SER A 644 -0.87 65.12 -35.35
C SER A 644 -1.86 65.59 -34.28
N THR A 645 -2.00 66.91 -34.12
CA THR A 645 -3.04 67.51 -33.28
C THR A 645 -4.31 67.87 -34.07
N GLY A 646 -4.30 67.66 -35.39
CA GLY A 646 -5.42 67.94 -36.31
C GLY A 646 -6.27 66.71 -36.66
N THR A 647 -7.08 66.82 -37.72
CA THR A 647 -7.98 65.73 -38.17
C THR A 647 -7.24 64.48 -38.65
N ASP A 648 -6.00 64.65 -39.10
CA ASP A 648 -5.22 63.64 -39.84
C ASP A 648 -4.47 62.66 -38.93
N ALA A 649 -4.60 62.81 -37.60
CA ALA A 649 -4.02 61.90 -36.62
C ALA A 649 -4.63 60.50 -36.73
N THR A 650 -3.77 59.48 -36.70
CA THR A 650 -4.20 58.08 -36.67
C THR A 650 -4.57 57.66 -35.25
N ALA A 651 -5.37 56.61 -35.09
CA ALA A 651 -5.79 56.20 -33.74
C ALA A 651 -4.60 55.66 -32.94
N LEU A 652 -3.71 54.90 -33.61
CA LEU A 652 -2.47 54.39 -33.05
C LEU A 652 -1.26 54.89 -33.84
N THR A 653 -0.12 54.97 -33.15
CA THR A 653 1.21 55.22 -33.73
C THR A 653 2.20 54.19 -33.21
N LEU A 654 3.13 53.79 -34.07
CA LEU A 654 4.05 52.69 -33.84
C LEU A 654 5.50 53.20 -33.89
N SER A 655 6.31 52.78 -32.93
CA SER A 655 7.75 53.02 -32.91
C SER A 655 8.46 51.74 -32.44
N GLY A 656 9.00 50.98 -33.39
CA GLY A 656 9.45 49.61 -33.11
C GLY A 656 8.28 48.76 -32.61
N MET A 657 8.45 48.13 -31.44
CA MET A 657 7.39 47.33 -30.79
C MET A 657 6.48 48.15 -29.84
N ALA A 658 6.67 49.47 -29.76
CA ALA A 658 5.83 50.34 -28.95
C ALA A 658 4.60 50.82 -29.74
N ILE A 659 3.42 50.69 -29.15
CA ILE A 659 2.12 51.10 -29.68
C ILE A 659 1.58 52.22 -28.79
N THR A 660 1.35 53.40 -29.35
CA THR A 660 0.85 54.58 -28.62
C THR A 660 -0.53 54.99 -29.14
N ALA A 661 -1.50 55.10 -28.23
CA ALA A 661 -2.85 55.60 -28.54
C ALA A 661 -2.86 57.12 -28.64
N GLN A 662 -3.27 57.65 -29.80
CA GLN A 662 -3.25 59.09 -30.09
C GLN A 662 -4.64 59.71 -30.16
N LYS A 663 -5.58 59.00 -30.77
CA LYS A 663 -6.95 59.48 -31.01
C LYS A 663 -7.92 58.32 -30.90
N ALA A 664 -9.14 58.58 -30.43
CA ALA A 664 -10.17 57.56 -30.35
C ALA A 664 -10.43 56.92 -31.74
N GLY A 665 -10.42 55.59 -31.80
CA GLY A 665 -10.58 54.81 -33.02
C GLY A 665 -10.04 53.39 -32.89
N ALA A 666 -10.43 52.50 -33.80
CA ALA A 666 -9.96 51.12 -33.82
C ALA A 666 -9.08 50.87 -35.04
N GLU A 667 -7.99 50.11 -34.86
CA GLU A 667 -7.07 49.77 -35.94
C GLU A 667 -6.69 48.30 -35.90
N GLN A 668 -6.42 47.74 -37.08
CA GLN A 668 -5.82 46.42 -37.23
C GLN A 668 -4.30 46.58 -37.30
N LEU A 669 -3.60 45.76 -36.53
CA LEU A 669 -2.15 45.70 -36.48
C LEU A 669 -1.68 44.31 -36.95
N ARG A 670 -0.48 44.26 -37.51
CA ARG A 670 0.19 43.03 -37.95
C ARG A 670 1.57 42.96 -37.32
N LEU A 671 1.80 41.93 -36.51
CA LEU A 671 3.13 41.53 -36.09
C LEU A 671 3.69 40.53 -37.12
N THR A 672 4.90 40.77 -37.61
CA THR A 672 5.57 39.90 -38.58
C THR A 672 6.92 39.43 -38.03
N LEU A 673 7.12 38.12 -38.03
CA LEU A 673 8.43 37.50 -37.85
C LEU A 673 9.01 37.22 -39.24
N TYR A 674 10.21 37.69 -39.54
CA TYR A 674 10.82 37.54 -40.86
C TYR A 674 12.32 37.23 -40.82
N THR A 675 12.79 36.59 -41.89
CA THR A 675 14.21 36.25 -42.09
C THR A 675 14.58 36.26 -43.57
N GLY A 676 15.88 36.15 -43.88
CA GLY A 676 16.37 36.02 -45.26
C GLY A 676 16.44 37.34 -46.05
N GLY A 677 16.41 38.49 -45.37
CA GLY A 677 16.56 39.82 -45.95
C GLY A 677 15.96 40.92 -45.08
N ALA A 678 15.88 42.14 -45.61
CA ALA A 678 15.07 43.20 -45.03
C ALA A 678 13.57 42.85 -45.13
N TYR A 679 12.74 43.43 -44.25
CA TYR A 679 11.29 43.25 -44.30
C TYR A 679 10.73 43.60 -45.69
N GLY A 680 9.90 42.72 -46.24
CA GLY A 680 9.31 42.85 -47.58
C GLY A 680 10.28 42.58 -48.74
N SER A 681 11.40 41.91 -48.49
CA SER A 681 12.36 41.54 -49.55
C SER A 681 11.75 40.57 -50.57
N THR A 682 12.15 40.70 -51.84
CA THR A 682 11.77 39.78 -52.93
C THR A 682 12.75 38.62 -53.11
N ALA A 683 13.71 38.45 -52.19
CA ALA A 683 14.68 37.36 -52.24
C ALA A 683 14.00 36.00 -52.03
N THR A 684 14.46 34.96 -52.72
CA THR A 684 13.92 33.58 -52.59
C THR A 684 14.16 32.98 -51.20
N SER A 685 15.11 33.52 -50.44
CA SER A 685 15.38 33.17 -49.04
C SER A 685 14.44 33.86 -48.04
N TYR A 686 13.70 34.89 -48.47
CA TYR A 686 12.84 35.67 -47.59
C TYR A 686 11.64 34.84 -47.15
N LYS A 687 11.40 34.79 -45.84
CA LYS A 687 10.24 34.13 -45.24
C LYS A 687 9.63 35.06 -44.22
N GLU A 688 8.31 35.08 -44.16
CA GLU A 688 7.56 35.85 -43.17
C GLU A 688 6.38 35.07 -42.59
N PHE A 689 6.11 35.32 -41.31
CA PHE A 689 5.00 34.75 -40.56
C PHE A 689 4.29 35.88 -39.86
N THR A 690 2.98 35.98 -40.06
CA THR A 690 2.18 37.14 -39.64
C THR A 690 1.17 36.75 -38.56
N TYR A 691 0.89 37.72 -37.67
CA TYR A 691 -0.17 37.63 -36.68
C TYR A 691 -0.92 38.96 -36.65
N ASP A 692 -2.18 38.92 -37.06
CA ASP A 692 -3.05 40.09 -37.12
C ASP A 692 -3.88 40.20 -35.85
N PHE A 693 -3.96 41.40 -35.29
CA PHE A 693 -4.73 41.68 -34.09
C PHE A 693 -5.29 43.09 -34.11
N ALA A 694 -6.48 43.25 -33.54
CA ALA A 694 -7.12 44.55 -33.41
C ALA A 694 -6.71 45.21 -32.09
N LEU A 695 -6.52 46.53 -32.13
CA LEU A 695 -6.36 47.34 -30.92
C LEU A 695 -7.07 48.67 -31.09
N SER A 696 -7.83 49.07 -30.08
CA SER A 696 -8.54 50.36 -30.09
C SER A 696 -7.85 51.40 -29.21
N ALA A 697 -7.93 52.66 -29.59
CA ALA A 697 -7.67 53.80 -28.73
C ALA A 697 -9.02 54.37 -28.26
N VAL A 698 -9.15 54.62 -26.96
CA VAL A 698 -10.41 55.02 -26.32
C VAL A 698 -10.20 56.31 -25.55
N ALA A 699 -11.11 57.28 -25.75
CA ALA A 699 -11.11 58.53 -25.00
C ALA A 699 -11.52 58.28 -23.53
N ALA A 700 -11.02 59.10 -22.60
CA ALA A 700 -11.32 58.94 -21.17
C ALA A 700 -12.82 58.95 -20.87
N SER A 701 -13.61 59.75 -21.58
CA SER A 701 -15.08 59.83 -21.43
C SER A 701 -15.84 58.56 -21.81
N ALA A 702 -15.21 57.65 -22.56
CA ALA A 702 -15.82 56.38 -22.97
C ALA A 702 -15.51 55.23 -22.00
N VAL A 703 -14.68 55.44 -20.98
CA VAL A 703 -14.42 54.47 -19.91
C VAL A 703 -15.47 54.70 -18.81
N VAL A 704 -16.41 53.76 -18.67
CA VAL A 704 -17.59 53.92 -17.81
C VAL A 704 -17.58 53.03 -16.56
N THR A 705 -16.82 51.93 -16.59
CA THR A 705 -16.65 51.04 -15.43
C THR A 705 -15.19 50.68 -15.24
N TYR A 706 -14.83 50.28 -14.02
CA TYR A 706 -13.45 50.02 -13.62
C TYR A 706 -13.34 48.70 -12.87
N GLU A 707 -12.18 48.06 -12.96
CA GLU A 707 -11.87 46.82 -12.27
C GLU A 707 -10.46 46.88 -11.67
N LEU A 708 -10.35 46.57 -10.38
CA LEU A 708 -9.08 46.45 -9.68
C LEU A 708 -8.57 45.01 -9.78
N ASN A 709 -7.35 44.84 -10.26
CA ASN A 709 -6.67 43.56 -10.25
C ASN A 709 -5.50 43.62 -9.25
N VAL A 710 -5.66 42.84 -8.18
CA VAL A 710 -4.75 42.66 -7.05
C VAL A 710 -4.83 41.18 -6.68
N ALA A 711 -3.70 40.57 -6.29
CA ALA A 711 -3.71 39.18 -5.84
C ALA A 711 -4.63 38.98 -4.62
N ASP A 712 -5.25 37.81 -4.52
CA ASP A 712 -6.29 37.54 -3.52
C ASP A 712 -5.76 37.46 -2.09
N THR A 713 -4.47 37.14 -1.92
CA THR A 713 -3.85 36.94 -0.61
C THR A 713 -2.53 37.68 -0.49
N MET A 714 -2.26 38.20 0.71
CA MET A 714 -1.04 38.93 1.05
C MET A 714 -0.49 38.40 2.38
N TYR A 715 0.81 38.17 2.47
CA TYR A 715 1.45 38.02 3.77
C TYR A 715 1.43 39.35 4.52
N ALA A 716 0.82 39.36 5.70
CA ALA A 716 0.67 40.54 6.54
C ALA A 716 0.99 40.26 8.02
N GLY A 717 1.60 39.12 8.35
CA GLY A 717 2.02 38.82 9.74
C GLY A 717 3.09 39.80 10.27
N ALA A 718 3.85 40.43 9.37
CA ALA A 718 4.79 41.50 9.66
C ALA A 718 4.92 42.43 8.44
N VAL A 719 5.55 43.60 8.62
CA VAL A 719 5.89 44.50 7.50
C VAL A 719 6.91 43.83 6.59
N SER A 720 6.57 43.68 5.30
CA SER A 720 7.40 42.98 4.32
C SER A 720 7.21 43.52 2.90
N ALA A 721 8.16 44.33 2.44
CA ALA A 721 8.16 44.88 1.08
C ALA A 721 8.26 43.81 -0.03
N ALA A 722 8.81 42.63 0.31
CA ALA A 722 8.90 41.50 -0.61
C ALA A 722 7.52 40.92 -0.98
N HIS A 723 6.51 41.12 -0.11
CA HIS A 723 5.16 40.60 -0.28
C HIS A 723 4.15 41.71 -0.63
N ASP A 724 4.64 42.88 -1.01
CA ASP A 724 3.80 43.95 -1.54
C ASP A 724 3.10 43.46 -2.82
N LEU A 725 1.79 43.66 -2.90
CA LEU A 725 1.01 43.23 -4.05
C LEU A 725 0.95 44.34 -5.10
N ALA A 726 1.15 43.98 -6.37
CA ALA A 726 0.89 44.90 -7.47
C ALA A 726 -0.61 45.21 -7.55
N ILE A 727 -0.94 46.49 -7.71
CA ILE A 727 -2.29 46.97 -7.97
C ILE A 727 -2.33 47.44 -9.41
N THR A 728 -3.28 46.94 -10.19
CA THR A 728 -3.58 47.47 -11.52
C THR A 728 -5.05 47.83 -11.64
N LEU A 729 -5.35 48.89 -12.39
CA LEU A 729 -6.71 49.30 -12.69
C LEU A 729 -6.97 49.13 -14.18
N VAL A 730 -8.02 48.38 -14.52
CA VAL A 730 -8.48 48.17 -15.89
C VAL A 730 -9.79 48.92 -16.07
N GLY A 731 -9.92 49.67 -17.16
CA GLY A 731 -11.17 50.31 -17.54
C GLY A 731 -12.02 49.40 -18.43
N LYS A 732 -13.32 49.62 -18.48
CA LYS A 732 -14.18 49.05 -19.53
C LYS A 732 -15.09 50.11 -20.13
N THR A 733 -15.32 49.99 -21.44
CA THR A 733 -16.32 50.78 -22.15
C THR A 733 -17.73 50.27 -21.86
N ALA A 734 -18.77 50.99 -22.28
CA ALA A 734 -20.16 50.58 -22.10
C ALA A 734 -20.48 49.21 -22.73
N ASN A 735 -19.72 48.82 -23.75
CA ASN A 735 -19.87 47.54 -24.45
C ASN A 735 -18.97 46.44 -23.86
N GLY A 736 -18.31 46.69 -22.73
CA GLY A 736 -17.47 45.71 -22.03
C GLY A 736 -16.03 45.57 -22.56
N THR A 737 -15.60 46.37 -23.55
CA THR A 737 -14.22 46.34 -24.07
C THR A 737 -13.22 46.71 -22.96
N THR A 738 -12.22 45.86 -22.72
CA THR A 738 -11.17 46.12 -21.72
C THR A 738 -10.19 47.18 -22.21
N VAL A 739 -9.89 48.16 -21.34
CA VAL A 739 -9.04 49.32 -21.63
C VAL A 739 -7.87 49.35 -20.65
N THR A 740 -6.65 49.31 -21.17
CA THR A 740 -5.45 49.55 -20.37
C THR A 740 -5.29 51.05 -20.12
N LEU A 741 -5.15 51.41 -18.84
CA LEU A 741 -5.17 52.80 -18.36
C LEU A 741 -3.77 53.38 -18.07
N SER A 742 -2.73 52.56 -18.14
CA SER A 742 -1.33 52.93 -17.89
C SER A 742 -0.44 52.54 -19.08
N SER A 743 0.64 53.29 -19.28
CA SER A 743 1.69 52.90 -20.22
C SER A 743 2.54 51.76 -19.64
N THR A 744 3.22 50.97 -20.48
CA THR A 744 4.15 49.91 -20.02
C THR A 744 5.25 50.43 -19.09
N ALA A 745 5.69 51.69 -19.28
CA ALA A 745 6.70 52.34 -18.45
C ALA A 745 6.14 53.06 -17.22
N ASP A 746 4.81 53.15 -17.06
CA ASP A 746 4.21 53.83 -15.90
C ASP A 746 4.39 52.97 -14.65
N SER A 747 4.98 53.56 -13.61
CA SER A 747 5.09 52.95 -12.27
C SER A 747 3.93 53.34 -11.35
N ALA A 748 3.26 54.45 -11.62
CA ALA A 748 2.16 54.97 -10.83
C ALA A 748 0.78 54.47 -11.29
N LEU A 749 -0.18 54.43 -10.35
CA LEU A 749 -1.57 54.09 -10.65
C LEU A 749 -2.21 55.15 -11.56
N PRO A 750 -3.13 54.77 -12.44
CA PRO A 750 -3.86 55.70 -13.30
C PRO A 750 -4.55 56.83 -12.52
N THR A 751 -4.38 58.07 -12.95
CA THR A 751 -5.07 59.25 -12.38
C THR A 751 -6.43 59.53 -13.00
N ILE A 752 -6.98 58.58 -13.78
CA ILE A 752 -8.31 58.69 -14.39
C ILE A 752 -9.44 58.62 -13.34
N VAL A 753 -9.15 58.02 -12.18
CA VAL A 753 -9.99 58.05 -10.98
C VAL A 753 -9.45 59.08 -9.98
N ALA A 754 -10.31 59.62 -9.12
CA ALA A 754 -9.98 60.71 -8.22
C ALA A 754 -8.99 60.29 -7.12
N GLN A 755 -9.21 59.11 -6.55
CA GLN A 755 -8.37 58.60 -5.45
C GLN A 755 -8.48 57.07 -5.31
N TYR A 756 -7.49 56.51 -4.62
CA TYR A 756 -7.46 55.13 -4.17
C TYR A 756 -7.40 55.09 -2.65
N THR A 757 -8.20 54.23 -2.02
CA THR A 757 -8.20 54.05 -0.56
C THR A 757 -8.16 52.57 -0.22
N VAL A 758 -7.69 52.22 0.99
CA VAL A 758 -7.76 50.86 1.52
C VAL A 758 -8.37 50.86 2.91
N THR A 759 -9.14 49.84 3.26
CA THR A 759 -9.68 49.67 4.61
C THR A 759 -8.65 49.01 5.54
N GLY A 760 -8.70 49.36 6.83
CA GLY A 760 -7.80 48.81 7.84
C GLY A 760 -6.48 49.57 7.94
N ALA A 761 -5.84 49.49 9.11
CA ALA A 761 -4.62 50.24 9.42
C ALA A 761 -3.32 49.45 9.14
N ASN A 762 -3.42 48.20 8.68
CA ASN A 762 -2.29 47.29 8.51
C ASN A 762 -1.63 47.36 7.12
N VAL A 763 -2.33 47.93 6.14
CA VAL A 763 -1.85 48.09 4.77
C VAL A 763 -2.09 49.51 4.26
N ALA A 764 -1.28 49.94 3.30
CA ALA A 764 -1.41 51.23 2.64
C ALA A 764 -1.18 51.11 1.13
N ILE A 765 -1.81 51.98 0.35
CA ILE A 765 -1.63 52.03 -1.11
C ILE A 765 -0.48 52.98 -1.43
N ALA A 766 0.58 52.46 -2.03
CA ALA A 766 1.66 53.25 -2.61
C ALA A 766 1.34 53.56 -4.08
N THR A 767 0.63 54.66 -4.32
CA THR A 767 0.13 55.04 -5.65
C THR A 767 1.25 55.31 -6.66
N ALA A 768 2.42 55.80 -6.23
CA ALA A 768 3.56 56.08 -7.09
C ALA A 768 4.27 54.84 -7.63
N THR A 769 4.12 53.69 -6.96
CA THR A 769 4.72 52.41 -7.36
C THR A 769 3.67 51.35 -7.70
N SER A 770 2.38 51.71 -7.68
CA SER A 770 1.26 50.81 -7.92
C SER A 770 1.25 49.56 -7.04
N LYS A 771 1.45 49.74 -5.73
CA LYS A 771 1.52 48.62 -4.78
C LYS A 771 0.57 48.77 -3.59
N LEU A 772 0.04 47.64 -3.13
CA LEU A 772 -0.49 47.48 -1.79
C LEU A 772 0.66 47.06 -0.89
N THR A 773 0.95 47.86 0.13
CA THR A 773 2.11 47.68 1.02
C THR A 773 1.66 47.39 2.43
N THR A 774 2.43 46.59 3.15
CA THR A 774 2.20 46.37 4.59
C THR A 774 2.79 47.50 5.41
N VAL A 775 2.02 48.07 6.34
CA VAL A 775 2.46 49.13 7.26
C VAL A 775 2.50 48.68 8.72
N ALA A 776 1.70 47.66 9.08
CA ALA A 776 1.74 47.04 10.41
C ALA A 776 1.29 45.57 10.33
N GLY A 777 1.90 44.70 11.12
CA GLY A 777 1.56 43.27 11.15
C GLY A 777 0.17 43.00 11.75
N VAL A 778 -0.52 41.97 11.24
CA VAL A 778 -1.82 41.52 11.75
C VAL A 778 -1.66 40.51 12.88
N THR A 779 -2.53 40.58 13.89
CA THR A 779 -2.52 39.64 15.05
C THR A 779 -3.29 38.34 14.78
N ALA A 780 -4.20 38.36 13.81
CA ALA A 780 -4.95 37.24 13.25
C ALA A 780 -5.22 37.49 11.76
N ASP A 781 -5.56 36.44 11.00
CA ASP A 781 -6.00 36.57 9.61
C ASP A 781 -7.19 37.54 9.53
N THR A 782 -7.14 38.45 8.57
CA THR A 782 -8.16 39.49 8.36
C THR A 782 -8.24 39.85 6.87
N THR A 783 -8.98 40.88 6.51
CA THR A 783 -9.11 41.36 5.13
C THR A 783 -8.92 42.86 5.03
N ALA A 784 -8.47 43.32 3.87
CA ALA A 784 -8.44 44.71 3.48
C ALA A 784 -9.14 44.89 2.13
N VAL A 785 -9.91 45.95 1.97
CA VAL A 785 -10.64 46.26 0.74
C VAL A 785 -9.97 47.45 0.07
N VAL A 786 -9.36 47.22 -1.09
CA VAL A 786 -8.79 48.25 -1.96
C VAL A 786 -9.93 48.84 -2.78
N LYS A 787 -10.06 50.17 -2.80
CA LYS A 787 -11.15 50.90 -3.48
C LYS A 787 -10.59 51.98 -4.39
N ALA A 788 -11.22 52.16 -5.55
CA ALA A 788 -11.01 53.29 -6.45
C ALA A 788 -12.27 54.16 -6.49
N TRP A 789 -12.10 55.48 -6.47
CA TRP A 789 -13.20 56.45 -6.35
C TRP A 789 -13.21 57.41 -7.52
N ASN A 790 -14.38 57.74 -8.05
CA ASN A 790 -14.51 58.80 -9.05
C ASN A 790 -14.51 60.19 -8.41
N ASN A 791 -14.52 61.24 -9.24
CA ASN A 791 -14.52 62.64 -8.81
C ASN A 791 -15.79 63.06 -8.03
N ALA A 792 -16.86 62.25 -8.10
CA ALA A 792 -18.09 62.47 -7.33
C ALA A 792 -18.05 61.80 -5.94
N GLY A 793 -16.92 61.17 -5.56
CA GLY A 793 -16.79 60.47 -4.28
C GLY A 793 -17.53 59.14 -4.22
N VAL A 794 -17.82 58.51 -5.36
CA VAL A 794 -18.46 57.19 -5.45
C VAL A 794 -17.39 56.12 -5.73
N VAL A 795 -17.48 54.97 -5.03
CA VAL A 795 -16.64 53.79 -5.30
C VAL A 795 -16.99 53.23 -6.67
N VAL A 796 -16.01 53.15 -7.56
CA VAL A 796 -16.19 52.64 -8.94
C VAL A 796 -15.53 51.29 -9.19
N ALA A 797 -14.63 50.86 -8.30
CA ALA A 797 -14.07 49.52 -8.27
C ALA A 797 -13.62 49.20 -6.84
N GLU A 798 -13.78 47.95 -6.42
CA GLU A 798 -13.21 47.45 -5.18
C GLU A 798 -12.73 46.00 -5.31
N LYS A 799 -11.71 45.66 -4.52
CA LYS A 799 -11.14 44.30 -4.44
C LYS A 799 -10.78 43.99 -3.00
N THR A 800 -11.28 42.87 -2.50
CA THR A 800 -10.93 42.34 -1.18
C THR A 800 -9.66 41.50 -1.28
N VAL A 801 -8.71 41.77 -0.39
CA VAL A 801 -7.46 41.03 -0.23
C VAL A 801 -7.45 40.39 1.16
N ALA A 802 -7.18 39.09 1.22
CA ALA A 802 -7.00 38.39 2.48
C ALA A 802 -5.59 38.64 3.03
N LEU A 803 -5.53 39.25 4.21
CA LEU A 803 -4.30 39.51 4.94
C LEU A 803 -4.00 38.31 5.85
N LYS A 804 -2.92 37.59 5.55
CA LYS A 804 -2.57 36.34 6.22
C LYS A 804 -1.45 36.56 7.24
N LYS A 805 -1.65 36.04 8.46
CA LYS A 805 -0.64 36.08 9.53
C LYS A 805 0.48 35.07 9.31
N ALA A 806 0.15 33.91 8.74
CA ALA A 806 1.09 32.78 8.62
C ALA A 806 2.39 33.22 7.92
N ALA A 807 3.52 32.88 8.53
CA ALA A 807 4.83 33.24 7.97
C ALA A 807 5.04 32.56 6.59
N PRO A 808 5.76 33.21 5.65
CA PRO A 808 6.17 32.59 4.40
C PRO A 808 6.94 31.29 4.62
N VAL A 809 6.51 30.22 3.97
CA VAL A 809 7.16 28.90 3.99
C VAL A 809 7.31 28.38 2.57
N VAL A 810 8.35 27.59 2.30
CA VAL A 810 8.59 27.01 0.98
C VAL A 810 7.43 26.09 0.59
N THR A 811 6.74 26.42 -0.49
CA THR A 811 5.66 25.60 -1.05
C THR A 811 5.99 25.06 -2.44
N THR A 812 6.82 25.79 -3.19
CA THR A 812 7.26 25.36 -4.51
C THR A 812 8.77 25.51 -4.63
N VAL A 813 9.40 24.49 -5.21
CA VAL A 813 10.82 24.47 -5.56
C VAL A 813 10.89 24.16 -7.05
N THR A 814 11.65 24.95 -7.79
CA THR A 814 11.93 24.74 -9.21
C THR A 814 13.43 24.75 -9.44
N MET A 815 13.88 24.10 -10.52
CA MET A 815 15.28 24.08 -10.91
C MET A 815 15.40 24.34 -12.40
N ALA A 816 16.36 25.17 -12.78
CA ALA A 816 16.62 25.50 -14.18
C ALA A 816 18.13 25.50 -14.45
N TYR A 817 18.50 25.14 -15.68
CA TYR A 817 19.88 25.22 -16.18
C TYR A 817 20.05 26.46 -17.06
N THR A 818 21.13 27.21 -16.83
CA THR A 818 21.50 28.37 -17.64
C THR A 818 22.79 28.07 -18.40
N ALA A 819 22.69 27.93 -19.74
CA ALA A 819 23.81 27.50 -20.57
C ALA A 819 24.99 28.50 -20.59
N SER A 820 24.69 29.81 -20.60
CA SER A 820 25.71 30.88 -20.66
C SER A 820 26.62 30.92 -19.44
N SER A 821 26.09 30.67 -18.24
CA SER A 821 26.85 30.56 -16.99
C SER A 821 27.22 29.12 -16.64
N SER A 822 26.67 28.13 -17.36
CA SER A 822 26.80 26.70 -17.08
C SER A 822 26.38 26.31 -15.66
N THR A 823 25.39 26.99 -15.09
CA THR A 823 24.93 26.75 -13.72
C THR A 823 23.53 26.18 -13.71
N VAL A 824 23.26 25.20 -12.84
CA VAL A 824 21.91 24.88 -12.40
C VAL A 824 21.58 25.73 -11.17
N ALA A 825 20.40 26.34 -11.16
CA ALA A 825 19.93 27.15 -10.04
C ALA A 825 18.59 26.62 -9.54
N VAL A 826 18.47 26.51 -8.22
CA VAL A 826 17.23 26.16 -7.54
C VAL A 826 16.60 27.43 -7.03
N THR A 827 15.32 27.63 -7.34
CA THR A 827 14.53 28.75 -6.86
C THR A 827 13.32 28.24 -6.11
N ALA A 828 12.95 28.90 -5.02
CA ALA A 828 11.76 28.56 -4.26
C ALA A 828 10.78 29.74 -4.24
N LYS A 829 9.49 29.42 -4.17
CA LYS A 829 8.45 30.39 -3.81
C LYS A 829 7.67 29.91 -2.61
N ASP A 830 7.14 30.89 -1.89
CA ASP A 830 6.27 30.67 -0.75
C ASP A 830 4.80 30.44 -1.17
N GLN A 831 3.92 30.23 -0.19
CA GLN A 831 2.47 30.09 -0.40
C GLN A 831 1.80 31.35 -0.99
N TYR A 832 2.47 32.50 -0.99
CA TYR A 832 1.99 33.76 -1.55
C TYR A 832 2.55 34.02 -2.96
N GLY A 833 3.34 33.09 -3.50
CA GLY A 833 3.96 33.18 -4.82
C GLY A 833 5.20 34.07 -4.88
N VAL A 834 5.71 34.54 -3.74
CA VAL A 834 6.90 35.38 -3.62
C VAL A 834 8.14 34.49 -3.57
N ALA A 835 9.20 34.92 -4.27
CA ALA A 835 10.48 34.22 -4.24
C ALA A 835 11.10 34.31 -2.84
N ILE A 836 11.46 33.16 -2.27
CA ILE A 836 12.14 33.07 -0.97
C ILE A 836 13.39 32.21 -1.10
N THR A 837 14.22 32.20 -0.06
CA THR A 837 15.42 31.38 -0.02
C THR A 837 15.08 29.91 -0.25
N ALA A 838 15.70 29.33 -1.27
CA ALA A 838 15.57 27.90 -1.54
C ALA A 838 16.12 27.07 -0.37
N PRO A 839 15.54 25.88 -0.11
CA PRO A 839 16.06 24.99 0.92
C PRO A 839 17.52 24.63 0.61
N ALA A 840 18.35 24.52 1.64
CA ALA A 840 19.72 24.04 1.49
C ALA A 840 19.70 22.57 1.04
N GLY A 841 20.60 22.20 0.14
CA GLY A 841 20.63 20.85 -0.42
C GLY A 841 21.89 20.62 -1.24
N ASN A 842 21.98 19.41 -1.78
CA ASN A 842 23.11 18.95 -2.57
C ASN A 842 22.68 18.68 -4.01
N PHE A 843 23.59 18.97 -4.94
CA PHE A 843 23.45 18.62 -6.34
C PHE A 843 24.16 17.30 -6.63
N TYR A 844 23.56 16.51 -7.50
CA TYR A 844 24.06 15.23 -7.94
C TYR A 844 23.99 15.19 -9.46
N SER A 845 25.04 14.70 -10.09
CA SER A 845 24.97 14.33 -11.49
C SER A 845 24.61 12.86 -11.59
N SER A 846 23.69 12.53 -12.50
CA SER A 846 23.41 11.14 -12.86
C SER A 846 24.63 10.44 -13.46
N ASP A 847 25.63 11.19 -13.93
CA ASP A 847 26.87 10.67 -14.48
C ASP A 847 28.02 11.66 -14.28
N THR A 848 28.75 11.47 -13.18
CA THR A 848 29.90 12.31 -12.80
C THR A 848 31.10 12.17 -13.73
N THR A 849 31.12 11.17 -14.62
CA THR A 849 32.16 11.03 -15.64
C THR A 849 31.91 11.92 -16.87
N LYS A 850 30.69 12.45 -17.01
CA LYS A 850 30.29 13.36 -18.10
C LYS A 850 30.19 14.80 -17.61
N LEU A 851 29.30 15.03 -16.65
CA LEU A 851 29.09 16.34 -16.04
C LEU A 851 29.29 16.18 -14.53
N THR A 852 30.17 16.99 -13.97
CA THR A 852 30.24 17.19 -12.52
C THR A 852 29.43 18.43 -12.17
N VAL A 853 28.86 18.45 -10.98
CA VAL A 853 28.17 19.60 -10.44
C VAL A 853 28.72 19.85 -9.05
N ASP A 854 29.11 21.10 -8.77
CA ASP A 854 29.60 21.48 -7.45
C ASP A 854 28.46 21.94 -6.53
N ALA A 855 28.80 22.28 -5.29
CA ALA A 855 27.83 22.74 -4.30
C ALA A 855 27.17 24.09 -4.67
N ALA A 856 27.77 24.88 -5.55
CA ALA A 856 27.21 26.13 -6.07
C ALA A 856 26.33 25.91 -7.31
N GLY A 857 26.17 24.66 -7.76
CA GLY A 857 25.41 24.31 -8.96
C GLY A 857 26.16 24.55 -10.26
N LEU A 858 27.47 24.83 -10.23
CA LEU A 858 28.27 24.96 -11.44
C LEU A 858 28.45 23.59 -12.08
N VAL A 859 28.00 23.47 -13.32
CA VAL A 859 28.11 22.24 -14.10
C VAL A 859 29.37 22.29 -14.94
N THR A 860 30.30 21.41 -14.62
CA THR A 860 31.60 21.29 -15.29
C THR A 860 31.62 20.04 -16.13
N ARG A 861 32.00 20.21 -17.40
CA ARG A 861 32.17 19.11 -18.33
C ARG A 861 33.49 18.42 -18.05
N VAL A 862 33.46 17.09 -17.96
CA VAL A 862 34.65 16.27 -17.69
C VAL A 862 35.39 15.90 -18.98
N PRO A 863 34.72 15.45 -20.06
CA PRO A 863 35.34 15.25 -21.37
C PRO A 863 35.30 16.51 -22.26
N ALA A 864 36.15 16.56 -23.30
CA ALA A 864 36.17 17.68 -24.24
C ALA A 864 34.95 17.72 -25.19
N THR A 865 34.24 16.61 -25.36
CA THR A 865 33.07 16.46 -26.24
C THR A 865 31.78 16.88 -25.55
N ALA A 866 30.78 17.37 -26.30
CA ALA A 866 29.47 17.71 -25.75
C ALA A 866 28.81 16.51 -25.08
N THR A 867 28.25 16.70 -23.89
CA THR A 867 27.68 15.63 -23.06
C THR A 867 26.39 16.07 -22.37
N THR A 868 25.49 15.11 -22.16
CA THR A 868 24.24 15.32 -21.44
C THR A 868 24.23 14.46 -20.18
N ALA A 869 23.85 15.04 -19.04
CA ALA A 869 23.55 14.32 -17.80
C ALA A 869 22.34 14.96 -17.11
N ILE A 870 21.62 14.19 -16.30
CA ILE A 870 20.58 14.73 -15.43
C ILE A 870 21.29 15.28 -14.20
N ILE A 871 21.08 16.55 -13.92
CA ILE A 871 21.47 17.14 -12.65
C ILE A 871 20.25 17.12 -11.74
N ARG A 872 20.41 16.52 -10.57
CA ARG A 872 19.40 16.41 -9.53
C ARG A 872 19.79 17.26 -8.34
N PHE A 873 18.84 18.02 -7.82
CA PHE A 873 18.92 18.65 -6.50
C PHE A 873 18.11 17.84 -5.50
N VAL A 874 18.65 17.64 -4.29
CA VAL A 874 17.93 17.09 -3.13
C VAL A 874 18.19 17.97 -1.92
N SER A 875 17.13 18.46 -1.27
CA SER A 875 17.24 19.23 -0.03
C SER A 875 17.76 18.39 1.14
N ASN A 876 18.42 19.03 2.11
CA ASN A 876 19.05 18.35 3.25
C ASN A 876 18.06 17.62 4.17
N ASP A 877 16.81 18.09 4.20
CA ASP A 877 15.69 17.47 4.91
C ASP A 877 15.02 16.33 4.12
N GLY A 878 15.45 16.07 2.88
CA GLY A 878 14.91 15.04 1.99
C GLY A 878 13.51 15.33 1.43
N LEU A 879 12.90 16.46 1.78
CA LEU A 879 11.52 16.80 1.41
C LEU A 879 11.38 17.25 -0.05
N TRP A 880 12.44 17.81 -0.66
CA TRP A 880 12.39 18.38 -2.00
C TRP A 880 13.45 17.76 -2.92
N ALA A 881 13.01 17.23 -4.06
CA ALA A 881 13.90 16.77 -5.12
C ALA A 881 13.47 17.35 -6.47
N ARG A 882 14.42 17.90 -7.25
CA ARG A 882 14.18 18.43 -8.61
C ARG A 882 15.27 17.96 -9.56
N GLU A 883 14.90 17.79 -10.81
CA GLU A 883 15.80 17.29 -11.86
C GLU A 883 15.71 18.17 -13.10
N VAL A 884 16.84 18.36 -13.76
CA VAL A 884 16.92 19.05 -15.04
C VAL A 884 17.93 18.33 -15.92
N SER A 885 17.57 18.11 -17.18
CA SER A 885 18.51 17.58 -18.17
C SER A 885 19.45 18.71 -18.61
N VAL A 886 20.75 18.50 -18.48
CA VAL A 886 21.78 19.48 -18.83
C VAL A 886 22.63 18.94 -19.95
N THR A 887 22.77 19.73 -21.02
CA THR A 887 23.70 19.47 -22.12
C THR A 887 24.76 20.57 -22.16
N LYS A 888 26.05 20.17 -22.12
CA LYS A 888 27.20 21.08 -22.15
C LYS A 888 28.34 20.53 -23.00
#